data_AF-A0A2D5I383-F1
#
_entry.id   AF-A0A2D5I383-F1
#
_cell.length_a   1.000
_cell.length_b   1.000
_cell.length_c   1.000
_cell.angle_alpha   90.00
_cell.angle_beta   90.00
_cell.angle_gamma   90.00
#
_symmetry.space_group_name_H-M   'P 1'
#
loop_
_entity.id
_entity.type
_entity.pdbx_description
1 polymer ?
#
loop_
_entity_poly.entity_id
_entity_poly.type
_entity_poly.pdbx_seq_one_letter_code
_entity_poly.pdbx_strand_id
1 'polypeptide(L)'
;IEITINGSTSKYTIPFLGIEDVGEEISLEEVRDGLFQFLDANYGRTLNLTKETDRQINIRSEEFGFFSISPGALSSEGSISETTQRGLWSATDKATGNIEVGVESIEINGLRVVFAGSPTNGEALILESRNRPAAGINLAFENPALIAAAGDFRVIDAEENPSGVNARITLNDELFLKHGEENLVIDNVLENQSFNEIDSVLKQYESSPANPISIIPAGYADIKVTINQLNENKPVNLNLFSRDGNHIAGQLLGDEKILFEENKLGRKLSEPEKDILRTQAGNEFIQKSQEAGTNFTQGTTYIDNYLNGDEGNTYRDLDIFYGVKGSPNILPKLGLDHVDESSEFVLGKIRSNDLNVSKIGEGFDAGTFAINGKSLSALDIESDQIIEASDLKRWLKPQVRELGIQVNSDTEIIIDPKNIVPTAGLVINGTTVLEEETLLALNADARTKSAELNTRDKTARELRDSINQKTSITGVGAYINPDGMLVVNNRTGKDIEIAGVSASNILSITSTNYKGEIELVRAVDQIRTFPRDMDFEEGLTINNVNLGGEGAFSDVVTIRDAINDKSETDYRLRHVFAYVDDSGALVISTDNGEGIDIVGKNVLNINANFYKRDFEQALLSLEGTPAEIRLSLGEKGTPFDLEKMGFETSMHLSGAIPEDLLLFSGGDAPFSLAANYTKNNVDTVDLLRESPITVEFLTDKSYQIRDNKTNTILAERDYKPVDKGVLYQSLFLSLDGPPKSGDKFFIDGNNDGLGNNVNIVEIAELEKKKIFGGENGFTLSDKYDVMVTNIGTFAQRAGITKEALSVVYDENIAKRDQVAGVSLDQEAADLVRYQQAYQASAKVMQTASVLFDAIIAIR
;
A
#
# COMPACT_ATOMS: atom_id res chain seq x y z
N ILE A 1 -47.75 15.58 54.28
CA ILE A 1 -47.14 14.76 53.19
C ILE A 1 -46.05 15.57 52.52
N GLU A 2 -44.91 14.95 52.24
CA GLU A 2 -43.81 15.54 51.47
C GLU A 2 -43.78 14.96 50.07
N ILE A 3 -43.72 15.81 49.05
CA ILE A 3 -43.62 15.38 47.67
C ILE A 3 -42.45 16.11 47.02
N THR A 4 -41.59 15.35 46.35
CA THR A 4 -40.40 15.86 45.66
C THR A 4 -40.53 15.61 44.17
N ILE A 5 -40.46 16.69 43.37
CA ILE A 5 -40.48 16.61 41.91
C ILE A 5 -39.33 17.46 41.38
N ASN A 6 -38.51 16.87 40.51
CA ASN A 6 -37.30 17.50 39.95
C ASN A 6 -36.38 18.12 41.00
N GLY A 7 -36.21 17.42 42.14
CA GLY A 7 -35.26 17.79 43.18
C GLY A 7 -35.73 18.89 44.15
N SER A 8 -36.96 19.40 44.03
CA SER A 8 -37.53 20.33 45.01
C SER A 8 -38.64 19.68 45.82
N THR A 9 -38.49 19.67 47.15
CA THR A 9 -39.43 19.03 48.08
C THR A 9 -40.35 20.07 48.70
N SER A 10 -41.65 19.86 48.56
CA SER A 10 -42.67 20.70 49.20
C SER A 10 -43.46 19.91 50.24
N LYS A 11 -43.64 20.52 51.42
CA LYS A 11 -44.44 20.00 52.53
C LYS A 11 -45.86 20.54 52.45
N TYR A 12 -46.83 19.62 52.42
CA TYR A 12 -48.25 19.97 52.52
C TYR A 12 -48.89 19.33 53.74
N THR A 13 -49.66 20.12 54.48
CA THR A 13 -50.57 19.63 55.52
C THR A 13 -51.94 19.42 54.89
N ILE A 14 -52.47 18.21 54.98
CA ILE A 14 -53.81 17.89 54.49
C ILE A 14 -54.79 18.16 55.63
N PRO A 15 -55.74 19.10 55.50
CA PRO A 15 -56.79 19.26 56.48
C PRO A 15 -57.86 18.19 56.24
N PHE A 16 -58.08 17.31 57.21
CA PHE A 16 -59.24 16.42 57.22
C PHE A 16 -60.45 17.21 57.70
N LEU A 17 -61.42 17.46 56.82
CA LEU A 17 -62.68 18.09 57.20
C LEU A 17 -63.56 17.06 57.91
N GLY A 18 -63.69 17.17 59.24
CA GLY A 18 -64.71 16.46 60.01
C GLY A 18 -64.26 15.67 61.25
N ILE A 19 -63.04 15.86 61.76
CA ILE A 19 -62.61 15.23 63.03
C ILE A 19 -62.32 16.32 64.05
N GLU A 20 -63.17 16.44 65.07
CA GLU A 20 -63.03 17.40 66.18
C GLU A 20 -62.28 16.83 67.41
N ASP A 21 -61.79 15.58 67.39
CA ASP A 21 -61.03 15.02 68.53
C ASP A 21 -59.74 14.28 68.13
N VAL A 22 -58.67 14.55 68.87
CA VAL A 22 -57.33 13.99 68.64
C VAL A 22 -57.19 12.70 69.45
N GLY A 23 -57.28 11.55 68.78
CA GLY A 23 -57.04 10.25 69.42
C GLY A 23 -57.56 8.98 68.73
N GLU A 24 -58.23 9.04 67.58
CA GLU A 24 -58.70 7.84 66.85
C GLU A 24 -57.74 7.38 65.75
N GLU A 25 -57.63 6.04 65.57
CA GLU A 25 -56.87 5.40 64.48
C GLU A 25 -57.62 5.54 63.14
N ILE A 26 -56.92 5.98 62.10
CA ILE A 26 -57.45 6.21 60.75
C ILE A 26 -57.16 4.98 59.88
N SER A 27 -58.14 4.53 59.09
CA SER A 27 -57.93 3.41 58.17
C SER A 27 -57.07 3.80 56.95
N LEU A 28 -56.33 2.84 56.40
CA LEU A 28 -55.51 3.01 55.20
C LEU A 28 -56.34 3.43 53.97
N GLU A 29 -57.62 3.07 53.94
CA GLU A 29 -58.56 3.40 52.88
C GLU A 29 -59.01 4.87 52.96
N GLU A 30 -59.21 5.42 54.16
CA GLU A 30 -59.51 6.85 54.33
C GLU A 30 -58.30 7.75 54.02
N VAL A 31 -57.08 7.27 54.33
CA VAL A 31 -55.83 7.95 53.92
C VAL A 31 -55.67 7.94 52.40
N ARG A 32 -55.94 6.80 51.76
CA ARG A 32 -55.91 6.65 50.30
C ARG A 32 -56.93 7.56 49.63
N ASP A 33 -58.17 7.58 50.11
CA ASP A 33 -59.26 8.32 49.48
C ASP A 33 -59.10 9.83 49.70
N GLY A 34 -58.62 10.28 50.86
CA GLY A 34 -58.25 11.67 51.11
C GLY A 34 -57.06 12.15 50.26
N LEU A 35 -56.10 11.27 49.98
CA LEU A 35 -54.97 11.56 49.08
C LEU A 35 -55.43 11.69 47.63
N PHE A 36 -56.32 10.79 47.17
CA PHE A 36 -56.90 10.88 45.83
C PHE A 36 -57.72 12.14 45.64
N GLN A 37 -58.54 12.52 46.63
CA GLN A 37 -59.35 13.73 46.57
C GLN A 37 -58.50 15.01 46.58
N PHE A 38 -57.39 15.03 47.31
CA PHE A 38 -56.41 16.13 47.30
C PHE A 38 -55.67 16.26 45.95
N LEU A 39 -55.28 15.14 45.35
CA LEU A 39 -54.59 15.12 44.05
C LEU A 39 -55.52 15.53 42.91
N ASP A 40 -56.78 15.10 42.95
CA ASP A 40 -57.79 15.44 41.94
C ASP A 40 -58.21 16.91 42.03
N ALA A 41 -58.34 17.46 43.25
CA ALA A 41 -58.68 18.86 43.50
C ALA A 41 -57.58 19.87 43.13
N ASN A 42 -56.29 19.46 43.20
CA ASN A 42 -55.15 20.38 42.97
C ASN A 42 -54.47 20.20 41.61
N TYR A 43 -54.55 19.02 40.98
CA TYR A 43 -53.75 18.70 39.78
C TYR A 43 -54.57 18.09 38.64
N GLY A 44 -55.88 18.31 38.62
CA GLY A 44 -56.80 17.76 37.63
C GLY A 44 -56.24 17.72 36.20
N ARG A 45 -56.12 16.48 35.69
CA ARG A 45 -55.97 16.00 34.29
C ARG A 45 -54.80 15.02 34.06
N THR A 46 -55.19 13.74 34.01
CA THR A 46 -54.88 12.73 32.98
C THR A 46 -53.44 12.22 32.85
N LEU A 47 -53.18 11.04 33.43
CA LEU A 47 -52.05 10.18 33.08
C LEU A 47 -52.40 9.39 31.80
N ASN A 48 -51.66 9.59 30.71
CA ASN A 48 -51.77 8.78 29.49
C ASN A 48 -51.04 7.44 29.67
N LEU A 49 -51.75 6.32 29.49
CA LEU A 49 -51.17 4.98 29.40
C LEU A 49 -51.35 4.48 27.96
N THR A 50 -50.26 4.42 27.20
CA THR A 50 -50.20 3.79 25.89
C THR A 50 -49.74 2.35 26.04
N LYS A 51 -50.51 1.44 25.44
CA LYS A 51 -50.32 -0.01 25.44
C LYS A 51 -49.26 -0.37 24.40
N GLU A 52 -48.03 -0.62 24.83
CA GLU A 52 -47.08 -1.41 24.06
C GLU A 52 -46.59 -2.61 24.88
N THR A 53 -47.03 -3.79 24.47
CA THR A 53 -46.46 -5.13 24.71
C THR A 53 -46.15 -5.56 26.16
N ASP A 54 -47.03 -6.42 26.68
CA ASP A 54 -46.73 -7.74 27.28
C ASP A 54 -45.62 -7.87 28.35
N ARG A 55 -45.35 -6.85 29.16
CA ARG A 55 -44.43 -6.98 30.30
C ARG A 55 -44.99 -6.40 31.60
N GLN A 56 -44.75 -7.14 32.68
CA GLN A 56 -45.11 -6.89 34.08
C GLN A 56 -45.02 -5.41 34.50
N ILE A 57 -46.00 -4.96 35.28
CA ILE A 57 -45.85 -3.73 36.08
C ILE A 57 -45.10 -4.12 37.34
N ASN A 58 -43.85 -3.66 37.45
CA ASN A 58 -43.01 -3.86 38.63
C ASN A 58 -42.94 -2.54 39.42
N ILE A 59 -43.39 -2.58 40.67
CA ILE A 59 -43.26 -1.45 41.61
C ILE A 59 -42.33 -1.90 42.73
N ARG A 60 -41.30 -1.08 43.01
CA ARG A 60 -40.30 -1.36 44.04
C ARG A 60 -40.53 -0.43 45.23
N SER A 61 -40.70 -1.01 46.41
CA SER A 61 -40.76 -0.31 47.70
C SER A 61 -39.70 -0.87 48.63
N GLU A 62 -39.08 -0.01 49.45
CA GLU A 62 -38.05 -0.42 50.40
C GLU A 62 -38.62 -1.12 51.66
N GLU A 63 -39.92 -1.03 51.92
CA GLU A 63 -40.53 -1.66 53.12
C GLU A 63 -41.20 -3.03 52.88
N PHE A 64 -41.64 -3.37 51.65
CA PHE A 64 -42.47 -4.58 51.41
C PHE A 64 -41.94 -5.56 50.35
N GLY A 65 -40.79 -5.30 49.72
CA GLY A 65 -40.21 -6.21 48.72
C GLY A 65 -40.98 -6.30 47.39
N PHE A 66 -40.53 -7.19 46.50
CA PHE A 66 -41.03 -7.33 45.11
C PHE A 66 -42.40 -7.99 45.05
N PHE A 67 -43.35 -7.42 44.30
CA PHE A 67 -44.58 -8.09 43.91
C PHE A 67 -44.96 -7.77 42.45
N SER A 68 -45.47 -8.78 41.75
CA SER A 68 -45.84 -8.74 40.32
C SER A 68 -47.30 -9.17 40.15
N ILE A 69 -48.08 -8.39 39.40
CA ILE A 69 -49.41 -8.77 38.94
C ILE A 69 -49.31 -9.27 37.49
N SER A 70 -49.79 -10.48 37.21
CA SER A 70 -49.94 -11.03 35.85
C SER A 70 -51.42 -11.18 35.49
N PRO A 71 -51.89 -10.70 34.33
CA PRO A 71 -53.23 -11.01 33.83
C PRO A 71 -53.33 -12.48 33.41
N GLY A 72 -54.47 -13.11 33.72
CA GLY A 72 -54.77 -14.49 33.35
C GLY A 72 -54.91 -14.71 31.84
N ALA A 73 -54.72 -15.96 31.41
CA ALA A 73 -54.69 -16.42 30.03
C ALA A 73 -55.95 -16.05 29.22
N LEU A 74 -55.75 -15.45 28.05
CA LEU A 74 -56.77 -15.32 27.00
C LEU A 74 -56.71 -16.57 26.09
N SER A 75 -57.87 -17.16 25.79
CA SER A 75 -58.00 -18.36 24.96
C SER A 75 -57.66 -18.11 23.49
N SER A 76 -57.20 -19.16 22.81
CA SER A 76 -56.43 -19.11 21.56
C SER A 76 -57.24 -18.89 20.28
N GLU A 77 -58.57 -19.00 20.26
CA GLU A 77 -59.41 -18.71 19.08
C GLU A 77 -60.86 -18.36 19.48
N GLY A 78 -61.43 -17.32 18.85
CA GLY A 78 -62.83 -16.91 19.02
C GLY A 78 -63.51 -16.52 17.71
N SER A 79 -64.83 -16.69 17.63
CA SER A 79 -65.62 -16.29 16.45
C SER A 79 -66.76 -15.37 16.87
N ILE A 80 -66.96 -14.28 16.12
CA ILE A 80 -68.08 -13.36 16.31
C ILE A 80 -68.94 -13.37 15.04
N SER A 81 -70.24 -13.63 15.16
CA SER A 81 -71.16 -13.70 14.03
C SER A 81 -72.51 -13.06 14.35
N GLU A 82 -73.18 -12.47 13.37
CA GLU A 82 -74.56 -12.02 13.53
C GLU A 82 -75.49 -13.24 13.75
N THR A 83 -76.42 -13.12 14.69
CA THR A 83 -77.46 -14.11 14.91
C THR A 83 -78.57 -13.96 13.87
N THR A 84 -79.55 -14.88 13.86
CA THR A 84 -80.70 -14.80 12.94
C THR A 84 -81.62 -13.58 13.21
N GLN A 85 -81.37 -12.83 14.29
CA GLN A 85 -82.03 -11.56 14.59
C GLN A 85 -81.16 -10.38 14.14
N ARG A 86 -81.75 -9.52 13.30
CA ARG A 86 -81.07 -8.40 12.65
C ARG A 86 -80.47 -7.43 13.68
N GLY A 87 -79.15 -7.26 13.64
CA GLY A 87 -78.36 -6.39 14.52
C GLY A 87 -77.85 -7.04 15.80
N LEU A 88 -78.23 -8.28 16.13
CA LEU A 88 -77.73 -8.97 17.33
C LEU A 88 -76.56 -9.86 16.97
N TRP A 89 -75.38 -9.56 17.50
CA TRP A 89 -74.15 -10.31 17.35
C TRP A 89 -73.96 -11.32 18.48
N SER A 90 -73.23 -12.39 18.19
CA SER A 90 -72.83 -13.41 19.16
C SER A 90 -71.33 -13.67 19.02
N ALA A 91 -70.58 -13.56 20.11
CA ALA A 91 -69.19 -13.96 20.22
C ALA A 91 -69.09 -15.28 20.96
N THR A 92 -68.27 -16.19 20.46
CA THR A 92 -68.02 -17.50 21.06
C THR A 92 -66.54 -17.68 21.28
N ASP A 93 -66.16 -17.94 22.53
CA ASP A 93 -64.85 -18.47 22.88
C ASP A 93 -64.86 -19.98 22.58
N LYS A 94 -64.06 -20.41 21.62
CA LYS A 94 -64.03 -21.83 21.20
C LYS A 94 -63.37 -22.75 22.22
N ALA A 95 -62.51 -22.23 23.09
CA ALA A 95 -61.80 -23.05 24.08
C ALA A 95 -62.68 -23.36 25.30
N THR A 96 -63.48 -22.39 25.75
CA THR A 96 -64.36 -22.53 26.92
C THR A 96 -65.81 -22.83 26.56
N GLY A 97 -66.22 -22.55 25.31
CA GLY A 97 -67.61 -22.64 24.86
C GLY A 97 -68.49 -21.49 25.34
N ASN A 98 -67.92 -20.48 26.01
CA ASN A 98 -68.68 -19.32 26.47
C ASN A 98 -69.17 -18.48 25.29
N ILE A 99 -70.43 -18.05 25.37
CA ILE A 99 -71.10 -17.27 24.34
C ILE A 99 -71.62 -15.97 24.96
N GLU A 100 -71.25 -14.84 24.36
CA GLU A 100 -71.70 -13.50 24.75
C GLU A 100 -72.41 -12.84 23.57
N VAL A 101 -73.52 -12.13 23.82
CA VAL A 101 -74.33 -11.51 22.76
C VAL A 101 -74.47 -10.00 22.98
N GLY A 102 -74.53 -9.24 21.88
CA GLY A 102 -74.60 -7.78 21.94
C GLY A 102 -74.97 -7.16 20.60
N VAL A 103 -75.50 -5.93 20.62
CA VAL A 103 -76.05 -5.26 19.42
C VAL A 103 -75.08 -4.23 18.87
N GLU A 104 -74.62 -3.30 19.70
CA GLU A 104 -73.66 -2.24 19.31
C GLU A 104 -72.22 -2.57 19.73
N SER A 105 -72.06 -3.39 20.76
CA SER A 105 -70.77 -3.94 21.16
C SER A 105 -70.93 -5.27 21.87
N ILE A 106 -69.91 -6.12 21.78
CA ILE A 106 -69.77 -7.34 22.59
C ILE A 106 -68.49 -7.24 23.41
N GLU A 107 -68.56 -7.66 24.65
CA GLU A 107 -67.41 -7.81 25.52
C GLU A 107 -67.22 -9.29 25.86
N ILE A 108 -66.10 -9.87 25.45
CA ILE A 108 -65.81 -11.29 25.66
C ILE A 108 -64.35 -11.44 26.08
N ASN A 109 -64.11 -12.17 27.17
CA ASN A 109 -62.77 -12.37 27.74
C ASN A 109 -61.97 -11.05 27.93
N GLY A 110 -62.65 -9.96 28.32
CA GLY A 110 -62.02 -8.64 28.51
C GLY A 110 -61.67 -7.88 27.22
N LEU A 111 -62.05 -8.40 26.05
CA LEU A 111 -61.98 -7.71 24.76
C LEU A 111 -63.34 -7.10 24.44
N ARG A 112 -63.40 -5.78 24.26
CA ARG A 112 -64.60 -5.07 23.79
C ARG A 112 -64.52 -4.82 22.28
N VAL A 113 -65.48 -5.35 21.54
CA VAL A 113 -65.63 -5.17 20.09
C VAL A 113 -66.87 -4.33 19.84
N VAL A 114 -66.74 -3.21 19.11
CA VAL A 114 -67.83 -2.27 18.81
C VAL A 114 -68.14 -2.36 17.32
N PHE A 115 -69.42 -2.52 16.96
CA PHE A 115 -69.89 -2.64 15.58
C PHE A 115 -70.51 -1.32 15.12
N ALA A 116 -70.14 -0.85 13.92
CA ALA A 116 -70.71 0.34 13.32
C ALA A 116 -71.19 0.04 11.89
N GLY A 117 -72.37 0.54 11.51
CA GLY A 117 -72.98 0.31 10.20
C GLY A 117 -74.26 -0.54 10.24
N SER A 118 -74.76 -0.94 9.07
CA SER A 118 -75.92 -1.84 8.92
C SER A 118 -75.46 -3.22 8.43
N PRO A 119 -75.13 -4.15 9.34
CA PRO A 119 -74.62 -5.46 8.95
C PRO A 119 -75.68 -6.30 8.22
N THR A 120 -75.20 -7.24 7.40
CA THR A 120 -76.02 -8.20 6.68
C THR A 120 -75.88 -9.62 7.22
N ASN A 121 -77.01 -10.33 7.30
CA ASN A 121 -77.08 -11.68 7.86
C ASN A 121 -76.11 -12.64 7.15
N GLY A 122 -75.15 -13.17 7.92
CA GLY A 122 -74.07 -14.04 7.43
C GLY A 122 -72.66 -13.44 7.59
N GLU A 123 -72.53 -12.19 8.04
CA GLU A 123 -71.24 -11.61 8.37
C GLU A 123 -70.61 -12.27 9.61
N ALA A 124 -69.35 -12.67 9.49
CA ALA A 124 -68.56 -13.29 10.55
C ALA A 124 -67.16 -12.67 10.62
N LEU A 125 -66.71 -12.42 11.85
CA LEU A 125 -65.36 -12.00 12.19
C LEU A 125 -64.67 -13.14 12.94
N ILE A 126 -63.51 -13.58 12.43
CA ILE A 126 -62.68 -14.61 13.07
C ILE A 126 -61.48 -13.91 13.71
N LEU A 127 -61.26 -14.15 15.00
CA LEU A 127 -60.12 -13.64 15.75
C LEU A 127 -59.12 -14.77 15.97
N GLU A 128 -57.99 -14.70 15.27
CA GLU A 128 -56.85 -15.61 15.43
C GLU A 128 -55.73 -14.90 16.19
N SER A 129 -55.27 -15.49 17.30
CA SER A 129 -54.02 -15.07 17.94
C SER A 129 -52.85 -15.79 17.25
N ARG A 130 -51.97 -15.04 16.59
CA ARG A 130 -50.74 -15.60 15.99
C ARG A 130 -49.52 -15.24 16.81
N ASN A 131 -48.91 -16.24 17.43
CA ASN A 131 -47.63 -16.11 18.11
C ASN A 131 -46.50 -16.11 17.04
N ARG A 132 -45.86 -14.96 16.79
CA ARG A 132 -44.75 -14.81 15.81
C ARG A 132 -43.43 -14.50 16.53
N PRO A 133 -42.75 -15.50 17.13
CA PRO A 133 -41.59 -15.30 18.00
C PRO A 133 -40.31 -14.76 17.32
N ALA A 134 -40.24 -14.67 15.99
CA ALA A 134 -39.08 -14.15 15.28
C ALA A 134 -39.13 -12.64 14.97
N ALA A 135 -40.21 -11.92 15.33
CA ALA A 135 -40.33 -10.49 15.05
C ALA A 135 -39.41 -9.58 15.90
N GLY A 136 -38.70 -10.14 16.88
CA GLY A 136 -37.82 -9.39 17.80
C GLY A 136 -36.33 -9.41 17.44
N ILE A 137 -35.91 -10.19 16.45
CA ILE A 137 -34.51 -10.22 15.99
C ILE A 137 -34.44 -9.34 14.74
N ASN A 138 -34.04 -8.09 14.93
CA ASN A 138 -33.70 -7.19 13.82
C ASN A 138 -32.19 -7.24 13.63
N LEU A 139 -31.74 -7.61 12.43
CA LEU A 139 -30.36 -7.41 12.04
C LEU A 139 -30.21 -5.94 11.62
N ALA A 140 -29.58 -5.13 12.48
CA ALA A 140 -29.31 -3.73 12.19
C ALA A 140 -27.97 -3.64 11.46
N PHE A 141 -28.01 -3.33 10.17
CA PHE A 141 -26.82 -2.92 9.43
C PHE A 141 -26.72 -1.41 9.49
N GLU A 142 -25.67 -0.88 10.12
CA GLU A 142 -25.42 0.57 10.14
C GLU A 142 -25.07 1.11 8.74
N ASN A 143 -24.51 0.25 7.88
CA ASN A 143 -24.20 0.57 6.49
C ASN A 143 -24.56 -0.61 5.57
N PRO A 144 -25.67 -0.54 4.81
CA PRO A 144 -26.09 -1.61 3.90
C PRO A 144 -25.12 -1.81 2.72
N ALA A 145 -24.22 -0.87 2.43
CA ALA A 145 -23.18 -1.04 1.41
C ALA A 145 -22.13 -2.10 1.81
N LEU A 146 -22.01 -2.46 3.09
CA LEU A 146 -21.13 -3.55 3.55
C LEU A 146 -21.68 -4.95 3.24
N ILE A 147 -23.01 -5.08 3.06
CA ILE A 147 -23.64 -6.31 2.56
C ILE A 147 -23.36 -6.46 1.06
N ALA A 148 -23.22 -5.32 0.36
CA ALA A 148 -22.85 -5.21 -1.04
C ALA A 148 -21.36 -4.88 -1.22
N ALA A 149 -20.49 -5.27 -0.27
CA ALA A 149 -19.06 -5.30 -0.53
C ALA A 149 -18.82 -6.51 -1.43
N ALA A 150 -18.76 -6.25 -2.73
CA ALA A 150 -18.30 -7.23 -3.66
C ALA A 150 -16.91 -7.68 -3.18
N GLY A 151 -16.72 -8.99 -2.99
CA GLY A 151 -15.43 -9.56 -2.63
C GLY A 151 -14.32 -8.98 -3.49
N ASP A 152 -13.15 -8.81 -2.86
CA ASP A 152 -12.04 -8.00 -3.37
C ASP A 152 -11.58 -8.42 -4.77
N PHE A 153 -11.85 -9.67 -5.14
CA PHE A 153 -11.54 -10.24 -6.44
C PHE A 153 -12.74 -10.97 -7.05
N ARG A 154 -12.76 -11.03 -8.37
CA ARG A 154 -13.73 -11.81 -9.17
C ARG A 154 -12.97 -12.69 -10.15
N VAL A 155 -13.51 -13.89 -10.40
CA VAL A 155 -13.06 -14.78 -11.49
C VAL A 155 -14.11 -14.77 -12.59
N ILE A 156 -13.65 -14.69 -13.83
CA ILE A 156 -14.45 -14.81 -15.05
C ILE A 156 -13.86 -15.97 -15.87
N ASP A 157 -14.64 -17.03 -16.02
CA ASP A 157 -14.29 -18.18 -16.84
C ASP A 157 -14.41 -17.80 -18.33
N ALA A 158 -13.47 -18.23 -19.18
CA ALA A 158 -13.61 -18.00 -20.61
C ALA A 158 -14.74 -18.87 -21.21
N GLU A 159 -15.52 -18.31 -22.14
CA GLU A 159 -16.69 -18.96 -22.75
C GLU A 159 -16.36 -20.31 -23.42
N GLU A 160 -15.13 -20.45 -23.91
CA GLU A 160 -14.66 -21.63 -24.66
C GLU A 160 -13.84 -22.61 -23.81
N ASN A 161 -13.88 -22.53 -22.46
CA ASN A 161 -13.12 -23.43 -21.57
C ASN A 161 -13.42 -24.92 -21.86
N PRO A 162 -12.46 -25.70 -22.40
CA PRO A 162 -12.71 -27.08 -22.86
C PRO A 162 -13.05 -28.10 -21.75
N SER A 163 -12.71 -27.81 -20.50
CA SER A 163 -13.01 -28.71 -19.38
C SER A 163 -14.43 -28.54 -18.82
N GLY A 164 -15.02 -27.34 -18.96
CA GLY A 164 -16.24 -26.95 -18.26
C GLY A 164 -16.09 -26.84 -16.73
N VAL A 165 -14.85 -26.78 -16.23
CA VAL A 165 -14.52 -26.56 -14.81
C VAL A 165 -14.81 -25.11 -14.46
N ASN A 166 -15.41 -24.90 -13.27
CA ASN A 166 -15.58 -23.57 -12.72
C ASN A 166 -14.45 -23.27 -11.73
N ALA A 167 -14.08 -22.00 -11.66
CA ALA A 167 -13.08 -21.53 -10.71
C ALA A 167 -13.69 -20.59 -9.66
N ARG A 168 -13.05 -20.54 -8.49
CA ARG A 168 -13.36 -19.56 -7.42
C ARG A 168 -12.07 -19.01 -6.86
N ILE A 169 -12.04 -17.70 -6.62
CA ILE A 169 -10.91 -17.03 -5.99
C ILE A 169 -11.16 -16.82 -4.50
N THR A 170 -10.13 -17.10 -3.70
CA THR A 170 -10.07 -16.77 -2.28
C THR A 170 -8.77 -16.03 -2.01
N LEU A 171 -8.83 -15.03 -1.14
CA LEU A 171 -7.64 -14.38 -0.59
C LEU A 171 -7.17 -15.19 0.62
N ASN A 172 -5.91 -15.60 0.63
CA ASN A 172 -5.32 -16.30 1.77
C ASN A 172 -4.46 -15.32 2.59
N ASP A 173 -5.05 -14.80 3.66
CA ASP A 173 -4.40 -13.80 4.51
C ASP A 173 -3.15 -14.32 5.23
N GLU A 174 -3.03 -15.65 5.40
CA GLU A 174 -1.87 -16.28 6.04
C GLU A 174 -0.62 -16.28 5.14
N LEU A 175 -0.79 -16.05 3.84
CA LEU A 175 0.29 -15.96 2.85
C LEU A 175 0.75 -14.53 2.59
N PHE A 176 0.11 -13.52 3.21
CA PHE A 176 0.70 -12.19 3.25
C PHE A 176 2.01 -12.27 4.01
N LEU A 177 3.08 -11.93 3.31
CA LEU A 177 4.40 -11.90 3.90
C LEU A 177 4.38 -10.86 5.01
N LYS A 178 4.51 -11.35 6.25
CA LYS A 178 4.79 -10.50 7.39
C LYS A 178 6.26 -10.09 7.29
N HIS A 179 6.49 -9.03 6.52
CA HIS A 179 7.81 -8.39 6.35
C HIS A 179 8.51 -8.01 7.68
N GLY A 180 7.76 -8.03 8.80
CA GLY A 180 8.30 -7.82 10.15
C GLY A 180 9.10 -8.99 10.74
N GLU A 181 9.12 -10.19 10.14
CA GLU A 181 9.86 -11.36 10.64
C GLU A 181 11.00 -11.85 9.71
N GLU A 182 11.18 -11.24 8.53
CA GLU A 182 12.23 -11.63 7.59
C GLU A 182 13.47 -10.73 7.69
N ASN A 183 14.59 -11.30 8.14
CA ASN A 183 15.90 -10.66 8.23
C ASN A 183 16.49 -10.21 6.87
N LEU A 184 15.81 -10.50 5.75
CA LEU A 184 16.32 -10.28 4.39
C LEU A 184 15.65 -9.10 3.66
N VAL A 185 14.62 -8.47 4.22
CA VAL A 185 14.00 -7.27 3.62
C VAL A 185 15.05 -6.17 3.47
N ILE A 186 15.02 -5.42 2.37
CA ILE A 186 16.03 -4.39 2.07
C ILE A 186 16.25 -3.42 3.24
N ASP A 187 15.19 -3.03 3.94
CA ASP A 187 15.22 -2.14 5.11
C ASP A 187 15.87 -2.74 6.37
N ASN A 188 15.96 -4.08 6.42
CA ASN A 188 16.62 -4.82 7.49
C ASN A 188 18.06 -5.23 7.11
N VAL A 189 18.41 -5.16 5.82
CA VAL A 189 19.66 -5.66 5.26
C VAL A 189 20.60 -4.53 4.88
N LEU A 190 20.10 -3.50 4.21
CA LEU A 190 20.86 -2.36 3.71
C LEU A 190 20.31 -1.10 4.38
N GLU A 191 21.19 -0.26 4.90
CA GLU A 191 20.77 1.02 5.46
C GLU A 191 20.38 1.96 4.32
N ASN A 192 19.14 2.49 4.37
CA ASN A 192 18.68 3.48 3.40
C ASN A 192 19.47 4.77 3.56
N GLN A 193 20.42 5.00 2.66
CA GLN A 193 21.07 6.28 2.59
C GLN A 193 20.11 7.22 1.86
N SER A 194 19.60 8.22 2.57
CA SER A 194 18.90 9.32 1.88
C SER A 194 19.84 9.82 0.78
N PHE A 195 19.32 10.18 -0.40
CA PHE A 195 20.12 10.54 -1.59
C PHE A 195 21.19 11.64 -1.39
N ASN A 196 21.27 12.25 -0.20
CA ASN A 196 22.17 13.32 0.21
C ASN A 196 23.14 12.97 1.39
N GLU A 197 23.18 11.74 1.90
CA GLU A 197 24.08 11.36 3.00
C GLU A 197 25.48 10.97 2.49
N ILE A 198 26.52 11.49 3.17
CA ILE A 198 27.91 11.54 2.69
C ILE A 198 28.75 10.32 3.13
N ASP A 199 28.22 9.43 3.98
CA ASP A 199 28.96 8.25 4.43
C ASP A 199 28.30 6.96 3.94
N SER A 200 29.01 6.24 3.06
CA SER A 200 28.61 4.95 2.52
C SER A 200 28.63 3.88 3.61
N VAL A 201 27.50 3.66 4.29
CA VAL A 201 27.29 2.45 5.08
C VAL A 201 27.14 1.27 4.13
N LEU A 202 28.22 0.50 4.02
CA LEU A 202 28.31 -0.65 3.14
C LEU A 202 28.11 -1.94 3.94
N LYS A 203 27.20 -2.80 3.48
CA LYS A 203 27.11 -4.16 4.00
C LYS A 203 28.10 -5.05 3.26
N GLN A 204 28.99 -5.70 4.01
CA GLN A 204 30.00 -6.61 3.46
C GLN A 204 29.50 -8.05 3.45
N TYR A 205 29.85 -8.76 2.37
CA TYR A 205 29.62 -10.18 2.19
C TYR A 205 30.96 -10.86 1.91
N GLU A 206 31.22 -11.97 2.60
CA GLU A 206 32.44 -12.76 2.40
C GLU A 206 32.41 -13.54 1.07
N SER A 207 31.21 -13.92 0.61
CA SER A 207 30.95 -14.62 -0.66
C SER A 207 29.47 -14.48 -1.06
N SER A 208 29.11 -14.89 -2.29
CA SER A 208 27.69 -14.95 -2.68
C SER A 208 26.96 -16.07 -1.93
N PRO A 209 25.85 -15.75 -1.22
CA PRO A 209 25.04 -16.76 -0.57
C PRO A 209 24.14 -17.51 -1.58
N ALA A 210 23.70 -18.72 -1.20
CA ALA A 210 22.67 -19.46 -1.94
C ALA A 210 21.26 -18.88 -1.79
N ASN A 211 21.07 -18.05 -0.75
CA ASN A 211 19.82 -17.34 -0.45
C ASN A 211 19.86 -15.92 -1.03
N PRO A 212 18.71 -15.26 -1.25
CA PRO A 212 18.72 -13.88 -1.69
C PRO A 212 19.46 -13.01 -0.67
N ILE A 213 20.31 -12.12 -1.16
CA ILE A 213 21.02 -11.14 -0.36
C ILE A 213 20.08 -10.07 0.18
N SER A 214 18.96 -9.82 -0.53
CA SER A 214 17.88 -8.95 -0.09
C SER A 214 16.55 -9.29 -0.77
N ILE A 215 15.44 -8.93 -0.13
CA ILE A 215 14.09 -8.93 -0.70
C ILE A 215 13.64 -7.48 -0.79
N ILE A 216 13.17 -7.08 -1.97
CA ILE A 216 12.58 -5.77 -2.25
C ILE A 216 11.06 -5.95 -2.21
N PRO A 217 10.37 -5.46 -1.17
CA PRO A 217 8.93 -5.60 -1.05
C PRO A 217 8.19 -4.81 -2.12
N ALA A 218 6.99 -5.28 -2.47
CA ALA A 218 6.04 -4.48 -3.24
C ALA A 218 5.77 -3.11 -2.57
N GLY A 219 5.57 -2.07 -3.38
CA GLY A 219 5.33 -0.70 -2.95
C GLY A 219 6.58 0.16 -2.75
N TYR A 220 7.75 -0.44 -2.53
CA TYR A 220 9.02 0.30 -2.53
C TYR A 220 9.23 0.95 -3.92
N ALA A 221 9.91 2.09 -3.97
CA ALA A 221 10.10 2.83 -5.21
C ALA A 221 11.50 3.46 -5.32
N ASP A 222 11.90 3.79 -6.54
CA ASP A 222 13.13 4.54 -6.86
C ASP A 222 14.38 3.96 -6.18
N ILE A 223 14.55 2.66 -6.38
CA ILE A 223 15.58 1.87 -5.72
C ILE A 223 16.87 1.97 -6.52
N LYS A 224 17.98 2.30 -5.86
CA LYS A 224 19.34 2.19 -6.39
C LYS A 224 20.13 1.28 -5.47
N VAL A 225 20.63 0.17 -5.98
CA VAL A 225 21.57 -0.72 -5.26
C VAL A 225 22.93 -0.63 -5.92
N THR A 226 23.92 -0.08 -5.22
CA THR A 226 25.31 0.04 -5.70
C THR A 226 26.11 -1.17 -5.23
N ILE A 227 26.89 -1.77 -6.13
CA ILE A 227 27.83 -2.85 -5.81
C ILE A 227 29.27 -2.34 -5.90
N ASN A 228 30.03 -2.63 -4.85
CA ASN A 228 31.48 -2.41 -4.80
C ASN A 228 32.18 -3.77 -4.63
N GLN A 229 33.00 -4.13 -5.60
CA GLN A 229 33.74 -5.39 -5.60
C GLN A 229 35.07 -5.25 -4.86
N LEU A 230 35.46 -6.27 -4.10
CA LEU A 230 36.72 -6.24 -3.35
C LEU A 230 37.82 -7.13 -3.99
N ASN A 231 37.53 -7.80 -5.11
CA ASN A 231 38.47 -8.68 -5.79
C ASN A 231 38.34 -8.65 -7.32
N GLU A 232 39.38 -8.10 -7.95
CA GLU A 232 39.50 -7.87 -9.39
C GLU A 232 39.45 -9.13 -10.27
N ASN A 233 39.76 -10.31 -9.73
CA ASN A 233 39.87 -11.54 -10.55
C ASN A 233 38.62 -12.42 -10.47
N LYS A 234 37.60 -12.00 -9.73
CA LYS A 234 36.38 -12.77 -9.47
C LYS A 234 35.19 -11.81 -9.39
N PRO A 235 34.66 -11.35 -10.54
CA PRO A 235 33.59 -10.37 -10.52
C PRO A 235 32.33 -10.92 -9.84
N VAL A 236 31.67 -10.06 -9.08
CA VAL A 236 30.37 -10.32 -8.45
C VAL A 236 29.28 -9.59 -9.23
N ASN A 237 28.22 -10.31 -9.57
CA ASN A 237 27.07 -9.77 -10.29
C ASN A 237 25.82 -9.79 -9.43
N LEU A 238 24.93 -8.84 -9.64
CA LEU A 238 23.59 -8.86 -9.07
C LEU A 238 22.61 -9.49 -10.04
N ASN A 239 21.71 -10.32 -9.52
CA ASN A 239 20.62 -10.92 -10.27
C ASN A 239 19.30 -10.66 -9.54
N LEU A 240 18.30 -10.19 -10.26
CA LEU A 240 17.00 -9.82 -9.72
C LEU A 240 15.94 -10.75 -10.26
N PHE A 241 15.17 -11.36 -9.37
CA PHE A 241 14.12 -12.31 -9.72
C PHE A 241 12.77 -11.91 -9.14
N SER A 242 11.67 -12.23 -9.83
CA SER A 242 10.39 -12.35 -9.13
C SER A 242 10.36 -13.63 -8.29
N ARG A 243 9.47 -13.72 -7.29
CA ARG A 243 9.25 -14.96 -6.53
C ARG A 243 8.82 -16.14 -7.41
N ASP A 244 8.34 -15.85 -8.61
CA ASP A 244 7.88 -16.83 -9.59
C ASP A 244 8.88 -17.12 -10.70
N GLY A 245 10.16 -16.86 -10.45
CA GLY A 245 11.24 -17.36 -11.30
C GLY A 245 11.48 -16.57 -12.58
N ASN A 246 10.83 -15.42 -12.74
CA ASN A 246 11.23 -14.45 -13.76
C ASN A 246 12.56 -13.84 -13.38
N HIS A 247 13.58 -14.02 -14.21
CA HIS A 247 14.87 -13.35 -14.13
C HIS A 247 14.76 -12.00 -14.86
N ILE A 248 14.81 -10.92 -14.10
CA ILE A 248 14.43 -9.59 -14.58
C ILE A 248 15.66 -8.74 -14.91
N ALA A 249 16.72 -8.83 -14.11
CA ALA A 249 17.97 -8.11 -14.36
C ALA A 249 19.16 -8.91 -13.85
N GLY A 250 20.31 -8.78 -14.51
CA GLY A 250 21.54 -9.49 -14.13
C GLY A 250 22.23 -10.16 -15.31
N GLN A 251 22.97 -11.24 -15.05
CA GLN A 251 23.66 -12.00 -16.10
C GLN A 251 22.88 -13.25 -16.49
N LEU A 252 22.90 -13.61 -17.77
CA LEU A 252 22.31 -14.87 -18.23
C LEU A 252 22.92 -16.06 -17.47
N LEU A 253 22.06 -16.99 -17.06
CA LEU A 253 22.50 -18.23 -16.43
C LEU A 253 22.86 -19.27 -17.49
N GLY A 254 23.88 -20.08 -17.22
CA GLY A 254 24.21 -21.25 -18.05
C GLY A 254 25.35 -21.07 -19.05
N ASP A 255 26.03 -19.92 -19.07
CA ASP A 255 27.16 -19.67 -19.98
C ASP A 255 28.30 -20.70 -19.82
N GLU A 256 28.61 -21.12 -18.59
CA GLU A 256 29.60 -22.18 -18.35
C GLU A 256 29.16 -23.52 -18.96
N LYS A 257 27.87 -23.83 -18.90
CA LYS A 257 27.28 -25.07 -19.43
C LYS A 257 27.27 -25.04 -20.96
N ILE A 258 26.97 -23.88 -21.56
CA ILE A 258 27.08 -23.63 -23.00
C ILE A 258 28.54 -23.82 -23.44
N LEU A 259 29.49 -23.17 -22.77
CA LEU A 259 30.91 -23.26 -23.12
C LEU A 259 31.42 -24.69 -23.00
N PHE A 260 31.02 -25.41 -21.96
CA PHE A 260 31.36 -26.83 -21.78
C PHE A 260 30.83 -27.69 -22.94
N GLU A 261 29.56 -27.55 -23.32
CA GLU A 261 28.97 -28.32 -24.43
C GLU A 261 29.55 -27.91 -25.80
N GLU A 262 29.83 -26.62 -26.03
CA GLU A 262 30.53 -26.16 -27.24
C GLU A 262 31.92 -26.79 -27.37
N ASN A 263 32.70 -26.82 -26.28
CA ASN A 263 34.02 -27.44 -26.24
C ASN A 263 33.96 -28.95 -26.48
N LYS A 264 32.96 -29.61 -25.90
CA LYS A 264 32.72 -31.05 -26.07
C LYS A 264 32.29 -31.41 -27.49
N LEU A 265 31.48 -30.58 -28.15
CA LEU A 265 31.02 -30.79 -29.52
C LEU A 265 32.01 -30.28 -30.58
N GLY A 266 32.94 -29.41 -30.21
CA GLY A 266 33.89 -28.77 -31.14
C GLY A 266 33.24 -27.80 -32.13
N ARG A 267 32.05 -27.28 -31.82
CA ARG A 267 31.31 -26.29 -32.62
C ARG A 267 30.55 -25.31 -31.71
N LYS A 268 30.22 -24.15 -32.25
CA LYS A 268 29.27 -23.23 -31.60
C LYS A 268 27.85 -23.81 -31.59
N LEU A 269 27.12 -23.56 -30.51
CA LEU A 269 25.71 -23.90 -30.38
C LEU A 269 24.84 -22.85 -31.08
N SER A 270 23.71 -23.29 -31.63
CA SER A 270 22.66 -22.38 -32.10
C SER A 270 21.92 -21.75 -30.92
N GLU A 271 21.29 -20.59 -31.09
CA GLU A 271 20.54 -19.94 -29.99
C GLU A 271 19.46 -20.85 -29.37
N PRO A 272 18.65 -21.61 -30.14
CA PRO A 272 17.70 -22.56 -29.54
C PRO A 272 18.35 -23.65 -28.68
N GLU A 273 19.58 -24.08 -29.03
CA GLU A 273 20.34 -25.04 -28.21
C GLU A 273 20.86 -24.37 -26.92
N LYS A 274 21.27 -23.10 -27.00
CA LYS A 274 21.70 -22.32 -25.82
C LYS A 274 20.53 -22.06 -24.88
N ASP A 275 19.36 -21.70 -25.39
CA ASP A 275 18.17 -21.41 -24.58
C ASP A 275 17.75 -22.62 -23.75
N ILE A 276 17.80 -23.82 -24.32
CA ILE A 276 17.56 -25.06 -23.54
C ILE A 276 18.53 -25.18 -22.37
N LEU A 277 19.82 -24.87 -22.58
CA LEU A 277 20.83 -24.94 -21.52
C LEU A 277 20.66 -23.82 -20.48
N ARG A 278 20.26 -22.62 -20.90
CA ARG A 278 19.92 -21.48 -20.02
C ARG A 278 18.74 -21.83 -19.13
N THR A 279 17.63 -22.31 -19.70
CA THR A 279 16.45 -22.75 -18.96
C THR A 279 16.78 -23.88 -17.98
N GLN A 280 17.61 -24.85 -18.39
CA GLN A 280 18.06 -25.90 -17.47
C GLN A 280 18.89 -25.33 -16.31
N ALA A 281 19.86 -24.47 -16.59
CA ALA A 281 20.70 -23.84 -15.56
C ALA A 281 19.87 -22.98 -14.60
N GLY A 282 18.92 -22.21 -15.12
CA GLY A 282 18.00 -21.40 -14.33
C GLY A 282 17.05 -22.24 -13.46
N ASN A 283 16.51 -23.34 -14.00
CA ASN A 283 15.71 -24.27 -13.20
C ASN A 283 16.53 -24.95 -12.10
N GLU A 284 17.77 -25.34 -12.40
CA GLU A 284 18.71 -25.88 -11.39
C GLU A 284 19.04 -24.83 -10.30
N PHE A 285 19.18 -23.56 -10.68
CA PHE A 285 19.38 -22.45 -9.75
C PHE A 285 18.17 -22.27 -8.82
N ILE A 286 16.96 -22.11 -9.39
CA ILE A 286 15.72 -21.97 -8.63
C ILE A 286 15.50 -23.16 -7.70
N GLN A 287 15.71 -24.39 -8.17
CA GLN A 287 15.56 -25.59 -7.35
C GLN A 287 16.52 -25.59 -6.15
N LYS A 288 17.81 -25.31 -6.38
CA LYS A 288 18.81 -25.23 -5.29
C LYS A 288 18.46 -24.13 -4.30
N SER A 289 17.99 -22.98 -4.76
CA SER A 289 17.52 -21.91 -3.90
C SER A 289 16.28 -22.34 -3.10
N GLN A 290 15.29 -23.01 -3.69
CA GLN A 290 14.13 -23.53 -2.96
C GLN A 290 14.56 -24.53 -1.86
N GLU A 291 15.51 -25.43 -2.17
CA GLU A 291 16.08 -26.38 -1.21
C GLU A 291 16.82 -25.69 -0.05
N ALA A 292 17.40 -24.50 -0.30
CA ALA A 292 18.05 -23.66 0.70
C ALA A 292 17.07 -22.85 1.58
N GLY A 293 15.75 -23.04 1.39
CA GLY A 293 14.72 -22.34 2.15
C GLY A 293 14.53 -20.89 1.70
N THR A 294 14.81 -20.60 0.43
CA THR A 294 14.48 -19.30 -0.16
C THR A 294 13.00 -19.18 -0.47
N ASN A 295 12.59 -17.93 -0.61
CA ASN A 295 11.23 -17.47 -0.75
C ASN A 295 10.64 -17.56 -2.18
N PHE A 296 11.26 -18.35 -3.06
CA PHE A 296 10.69 -18.70 -4.38
C PHE A 296 9.44 -19.57 -4.21
N THR A 297 8.43 -19.33 -5.04
CA THR A 297 7.22 -20.16 -5.06
C THR A 297 7.54 -21.58 -5.50
N GLN A 298 7.03 -22.57 -4.76
CA GLN A 298 7.29 -23.97 -5.05
C GLN A 298 6.81 -24.36 -6.46
N GLY A 299 7.66 -25.09 -7.20
CA GLY A 299 7.32 -25.60 -8.53
C GLY A 299 7.35 -24.53 -9.64
N THR A 300 7.91 -23.35 -9.36
CA THR A 300 8.14 -22.33 -10.38
C THR A 300 9.25 -22.71 -11.34
N THR A 301 9.11 -22.32 -12.61
CA THR A 301 10.14 -22.48 -13.63
C THR A 301 10.87 -21.17 -13.92
N TYR A 302 12.08 -21.27 -14.44
CA TYR A 302 12.89 -20.12 -14.85
C TYR A 302 12.36 -19.50 -16.15
N ILE A 303 12.22 -18.18 -16.15
CA ILE A 303 11.80 -17.37 -17.31
C ILE A 303 12.78 -16.18 -17.42
N ASP A 304 13.37 -15.94 -18.59
CA ASP A 304 14.30 -14.83 -18.84
C ASP A 304 13.86 -13.90 -19.98
N ASN A 305 12.59 -13.98 -20.39
CA ASN A 305 12.01 -13.15 -21.46
C ASN A 305 12.20 -11.64 -21.24
N TYR A 306 12.30 -11.21 -19.98
CA TYR A 306 12.37 -9.81 -19.56
C TYR A 306 13.75 -9.42 -19.02
N LEU A 307 14.74 -10.31 -19.14
CA LEU A 307 16.06 -10.11 -18.55
C LEU A 307 16.78 -8.91 -19.20
N ASN A 308 17.10 -7.91 -18.38
CA ASN A 308 17.70 -6.64 -18.82
C ASN A 308 16.92 -5.98 -19.97
N GLY A 309 15.60 -6.20 -19.99
CA GLY A 309 14.74 -5.67 -21.04
C GLY A 309 14.81 -4.14 -21.12
N ASP A 310 14.78 -3.63 -22.34
CA ASP A 310 14.63 -2.21 -22.67
C ASP A 310 13.24 -1.91 -23.25
N GLU A 311 13.00 -0.68 -23.67
CA GLU A 311 11.69 -0.11 -24.05
C GLU A 311 10.75 -1.12 -24.75
N GLY A 312 9.68 -1.51 -24.07
CA GLY A 312 8.64 -2.42 -24.61
C GLY A 312 8.84 -3.91 -24.33
N ASN A 313 9.94 -4.32 -23.71
CA ASN A 313 10.19 -5.71 -23.27
C ASN A 313 10.61 -5.80 -21.80
N THR A 314 10.02 -4.98 -20.93
CA THR A 314 10.32 -4.96 -19.49
C THR A 314 9.34 -5.78 -18.67
N TYR A 315 9.75 -6.20 -17.48
CA TYR A 315 8.87 -6.91 -16.55
C TYR A 315 7.83 -5.95 -15.96
N ARG A 316 6.56 -6.11 -16.35
CA ARG A 316 5.43 -5.27 -15.89
C ARG A 316 5.66 -3.77 -16.06
N ASP A 317 6.21 -3.37 -17.20
CA ASP A 317 6.56 -1.97 -17.54
C ASP A 317 7.56 -1.31 -16.57
N LEU A 318 8.26 -2.08 -15.72
CA LEU A 318 9.28 -1.55 -14.81
C LEU A 318 10.48 -1.01 -15.59
N ASP A 319 10.91 0.21 -15.25
CA ASP A 319 12.18 0.76 -15.72
C ASP A 319 13.32 0.23 -14.85
N ILE A 320 13.97 -0.83 -15.32
CA ILE A 320 15.09 -1.47 -14.64
C ILE A 320 16.35 -1.28 -15.47
N PHE A 321 17.42 -0.86 -14.80
CA PHE A 321 18.68 -0.60 -15.46
C PHE A 321 19.85 -1.04 -14.58
N TYR A 322 20.75 -1.85 -15.14
CA TYR A 322 21.95 -2.33 -14.45
C TYR A 322 23.21 -1.81 -15.13
N GLY A 323 23.92 -0.91 -14.43
CA GLY A 323 25.07 -0.18 -14.98
C GLY A 323 25.23 1.19 -14.33
N VAL A 324 25.56 2.20 -15.15
CA VAL A 324 25.75 3.60 -14.73
C VAL A 324 24.71 4.48 -15.43
N LYS A 325 23.87 5.15 -14.63
CA LYS A 325 22.76 5.99 -15.12
C LYS A 325 23.01 7.46 -14.82
N GLY A 326 22.80 8.33 -15.82
CA GLY A 326 22.81 9.79 -15.67
C GLY A 326 21.52 10.38 -16.23
N SER A 327 20.65 10.87 -15.34
CA SER A 327 19.36 11.46 -15.69
C SER A 327 19.36 12.96 -15.44
N PRO A 328 18.68 13.77 -16.28
CA PRO A 328 18.48 15.17 -15.98
C PRO A 328 17.65 15.34 -14.71
N ASN A 329 17.95 16.37 -13.92
CA ASN A 329 17.31 16.61 -12.63
C ASN A 329 17.12 18.10 -12.36
N ILE A 330 16.34 18.45 -11.33
CA ILE A 330 16.20 19.79 -10.81
C ILE A 330 16.86 19.84 -9.43
N LEU A 331 17.83 20.74 -9.26
CA LEU A 331 18.36 21.07 -7.94
C LEU A 331 17.70 22.34 -7.40
N PRO A 332 17.21 22.34 -6.14
CA PRO A 332 16.79 23.58 -5.49
C PRO A 332 18.03 24.45 -5.26
N LYS A 333 18.00 25.72 -5.65
CA LYS A 333 19.04 26.66 -5.24
C LYS A 333 18.86 26.99 -3.76
N LEU A 334 19.90 26.76 -2.97
CA LEU A 334 19.95 27.22 -1.58
C LEU A 334 20.57 28.62 -1.56
N GLY A 335 19.72 29.63 -1.40
CA GLY A 335 20.17 31.00 -1.12
C GLY A 335 20.83 31.09 0.26
N LEU A 336 21.84 31.96 0.39
CA LEU A 336 22.54 32.25 1.66
C LEU A 336 21.60 32.79 2.77
N ASP A 337 20.44 33.33 2.39
CA ASP A 337 19.36 33.74 3.27
C ASP A 337 18.07 33.08 2.76
N HIS A 338 17.74 31.90 3.29
CA HIS A 338 16.58 31.04 2.96
C HIS A 338 15.35 31.70 2.29
N VAL A 339 15.42 32.04 1.00
CA VAL A 339 14.40 31.98 -0.06
C VAL A 339 15.15 32.16 -1.38
N ASP A 340 15.55 31.07 -2.04
CA ASP A 340 15.73 31.09 -3.48
C ASP A 340 14.72 30.08 -4.05
N GLU A 341 13.63 30.61 -4.61
CA GLU A 341 12.57 29.79 -5.24
C GLU A 341 12.97 29.30 -6.63
N SER A 342 14.16 29.67 -7.12
CA SER A 342 14.62 29.23 -8.43
C SER A 342 15.26 27.86 -8.36
N SER A 343 14.78 26.97 -9.21
CA SER A 343 15.32 25.63 -9.34
C SER A 343 16.26 25.60 -10.55
N GLU A 344 17.40 24.93 -10.41
CA GLU A 344 18.39 24.80 -11.47
C GLU A 344 18.20 23.48 -12.19
N PHE A 345 17.99 23.54 -13.51
CA PHE A 345 18.05 22.36 -14.34
C PHE A 345 19.49 21.86 -14.44
N VAL A 346 19.67 20.59 -14.11
CA VAL A 346 20.93 19.87 -14.24
C VAL A 346 20.77 18.80 -15.31
N LEU A 347 21.72 18.74 -16.22
CA LEU A 347 21.75 17.74 -17.29
C LEU A 347 22.03 16.34 -16.74
N GLY A 348 21.59 15.33 -17.50
CA GLY A 348 22.05 13.96 -17.29
C GLY A 348 23.55 13.88 -17.53
N LYS A 349 24.31 13.60 -16.47
CA LYS A 349 25.76 13.44 -16.52
C LYS A 349 26.18 12.20 -15.74
N ILE A 350 27.20 11.51 -16.22
CA ILE A 350 27.92 10.50 -15.45
C ILE A 350 29.42 10.82 -15.51
N ARG A 351 30.08 10.73 -14.37
CA ARG A 351 31.51 11.02 -14.22
C ARG A 351 32.19 9.82 -13.56
N SER A 352 33.32 9.40 -14.11
CA SER A 352 34.13 8.32 -13.54
C SER A 352 34.96 8.83 -12.37
N ASN A 353 35.33 7.93 -11.49
CA ASN A 353 36.49 8.09 -10.61
C ASN A 353 37.79 7.93 -11.43
N ASP A 354 38.92 8.15 -10.76
CA ASP A 354 40.26 7.88 -11.28
C ASP A 354 40.39 6.43 -11.81
N LEU A 355 40.96 6.27 -13.01
CA LEU A 355 41.16 4.98 -13.68
C LEU A 355 42.31 4.16 -13.07
N ASN A 356 42.12 3.65 -11.84
CA ASN A 356 43.17 3.00 -11.06
C ASN A 356 43.27 1.46 -11.26
N VAL A 357 42.33 0.85 -11.97
CA VAL A 357 42.10 -0.62 -11.92
C VAL A 357 42.51 -1.34 -13.22
N SER A 358 43.02 -0.61 -14.22
CA SER A 358 43.41 -1.19 -15.52
C SER A 358 44.78 -1.88 -15.50
N LYS A 359 44.93 -2.96 -16.29
CA LYS A 359 46.20 -3.68 -16.48
C LYS A 359 46.82 -3.39 -17.85
N ILE A 360 48.12 -3.67 -17.95
CA ILE A 360 48.90 -3.47 -19.18
C ILE A 360 48.35 -4.36 -20.31
N GLY A 361 48.06 -3.74 -21.46
CA GLY A 361 47.54 -4.39 -22.66
C GLY A 361 46.09 -4.87 -22.54
N GLU A 362 45.39 -4.50 -21.48
CA GLU A 362 44.01 -4.91 -21.26
C GLU A 362 43.05 -3.83 -21.79
N GLY A 363 42.25 -4.21 -22.79
CA GLY A 363 41.18 -3.40 -23.34
C GLY A 363 39.80 -3.99 -23.03
N PHE A 364 38.84 -3.76 -23.92
CA PHE A 364 37.49 -4.32 -23.83
C PHE A 364 37.12 -5.07 -25.10
N ASP A 365 36.51 -6.24 -24.94
CA ASP A 365 35.96 -6.98 -26.07
C ASP A 365 34.71 -6.28 -26.62
N ALA A 366 34.38 -6.56 -27.89
CA ALA A 366 33.12 -6.08 -28.48
C ALA A 366 31.91 -6.67 -27.73
N GLY A 367 30.94 -5.82 -27.41
CA GLY A 367 29.74 -6.20 -26.65
C GLY A 367 29.95 -6.34 -25.15
N THR A 368 31.08 -5.90 -24.60
CA THR A 368 31.27 -5.79 -23.14
C THR A 368 30.32 -4.75 -22.53
N PHE A 369 29.99 -3.69 -23.26
CA PHE A 369 29.10 -2.63 -22.80
C PHE A 369 28.05 -2.29 -23.85
N ALA A 370 26.95 -1.71 -23.39
CA ALA A 370 26.00 -1.01 -24.24
C ALA A 370 25.70 0.37 -23.65
N ILE A 371 25.38 1.33 -24.52
CA ILE A 371 24.95 2.66 -24.09
C ILE A 371 23.61 2.99 -24.75
N ASN A 372 22.60 3.27 -23.93
CA ASN A 372 21.20 3.44 -24.36
C ASN A 372 20.75 2.31 -25.31
N GLY A 373 21.08 1.05 -24.96
CA GLY A 373 20.75 -0.13 -25.77
C GLY A 373 21.71 -0.44 -26.92
N LYS A 374 22.55 0.51 -27.36
CA LYS A 374 23.53 0.30 -28.44
C LYS A 374 24.81 -0.36 -27.92
N SER A 375 25.11 -1.57 -28.39
CA SER A 375 26.37 -2.25 -28.05
C SER A 375 27.60 -1.47 -28.56
N LEU A 376 28.63 -1.39 -27.72
CA LEU A 376 29.90 -0.74 -28.05
C LEU A 376 30.90 -1.70 -28.72
N SER A 377 31.75 -1.14 -29.58
CA SER A 377 32.85 -1.85 -30.24
C SER A 377 33.95 -2.21 -29.25
N ALA A 378 34.85 -3.13 -29.66
CA ALA A 378 36.05 -3.40 -28.89
C ALA A 378 36.92 -2.14 -28.71
N LEU A 379 37.64 -2.09 -27.58
CA LEU A 379 38.73 -1.17 -27.31
C LEU A 379 40.02 -1.97 -27.24
N ASP A 380 40.91 -1.77 -28.20
CA ASP A 380 42.24 -2.37 -28.18
C ASP A 380 43.25 -1.40 -27.55
N ILE A 381 44.05 -1.90 -26.59
CA ILE A 381 45.14 -1.17 -25.94
C ILE A 381 46.47 -1.83 -26.31
N GLU A 382 47.51 -1.02 -26.55
CA GLU A 382 48.84 -1.55 -26.86
C GLU A 382 49.39 -2.38 -25.69
N SER A 383 50.14 -3.44 -25.99
CA SER A 383 50.56 -4.46 -25.01
C SER A 383 51.48 -3.95 -23.89
N ASP A 384 51.93 -2.70 -23.95
CA ASP A 384 52.77 -2.01 -22.97
C ASP A 384 52.10 -0.78 -22.35
N GLN A 385 50.83 -0.52 -22.67
CA GLN A 385 50.05 0.61 -22.18
C GLN A 385 48.90 0.14 -21.28
N ILE A 386 48.44 1.04 -20.42
CA ILE A 386 47.22 0.89 -19.64
C ILE A 386 46.17 1.86 -20.19
N ILE A 387 44.91 1.61 -19.89
CA ILE A 387 43.82 2.50 -20.31
C ILE A 387 43.99 3.88 -19.66
N GLU A 388 44.02 4.94 -20.47
CA GLU A 388 43.89 6.33 -20.02
C GLU A 388 42.50 6.90 -20.38
N ALA A 389 42.08 7.98 -19.71
CA ALA A 389 40.81 8.64 -20.03
C ALA A 389 40.80 9.21 -21.46
N SER A 390 41.97 9.55 -22.01
CA SER A 390 42.13 9.94 -23.40
C SER A 390 41.78 8.82 -24.40
N ASP A 391 42.06 7.55 -24.05
CA ASP A 391 41.72 6.38 -24.86
C ASP A 391 40.22 6.12 -24.83
N LEU A 392 39.62 6.16 -23.63
CA LEU A 392 38.17 6.02 -23.46
C LEU A 392 37.42 7.11 -24.23
N LYS A 393 37.86 8.37 -24.16
CA LYS A 393 37.24 9.45 -24.93
C LYS A 393 37.33 9.22 -26.43
N ARG A 394 38.51 8.82 -26.93
CA ARG A 394 38.73 8.54 -28.36
C ARG A 394 37.85 7.39 -28.85
N TRP A 395 37.64 6.38 -28.02
CA TRP A 395 36.82 5.21 -28.30
C TRP A 395 35.31 5.51 -28.22
N LEU A 396 34.84 6.17 -27.16
CA LEU A 396 33.42 6.46 -26.93
C LEU A 396 32.88 7.57 -27.84
N LYS A 397 33.62 8.68 -28.03
CA LYS A 397 33.15 9.87 -28.76
C LYS A 397 32.49 9.58 -30.11
N PRO A 398 33.05 8.75 -31.01
CA PRO A 398 32.40 8.45 -32.29
C PRO A 398 31.15 7.57 -32.18
N GLN A 399 31.02 6.77 -31.12
CA GLN A 399 29.95 5.78 -30.97
C GLN A 399 28.68 6.36 -30.33
N VAL A 400 28.83 7.41 -29.51
CA VAL A 400 27.75 8.01 -28.71
C VAL A 400 27.24 9.35 -29.25
N ARG A 401 27.92 9.89 -30.27
CA ARG A 401 27.59 11.20 -30.87
C ARG A 401 26.17 11.26 -31.41
N GLU A 402 25.71 10.19 -32.06
CA GLU A 402 24.33 10.09 -32.61
C GLU A 402 23.25 10.05 -31.51
N LEU A 403 23.63 9.77 -30.26
CA LEU A 403 22.75 9.73 -29.09
C LEU A 403 22.67 11.10 -28.37
N GLY A 404 23.33 12.13 -28.91
CA GLY A 404 23.41 13.45 -28.26
C GLY A 404 24.24 13.46 -26.98
N ILE A 405 25.15 12.50 -26.82
CA ILE A 405 26.04 12.39 -25.66
C ILE A 405 27.41 12.96 -26.03
N GLN A 406 27.92 13.88 -25.22
CA GLN A 406 29.27 14.40 -25.32
C GLN A 406 30.19 13.64 -24.37
N VAL A 407 31.43 13.41 -24.82
CA VAL A 407 32.46 12.74 -24.04
C VAL A 407 33.58 13.72 -23.74
N ASN A 408 33.67 14.10 -22.48
CA ASN A 408 34.73 14.92 -21.92
C ASN A 408 35.73 14.01 -21.20
N SER A 409 36.97 14.48 -21.15
CA SER A 409 38.02 13.84 -20.36
C SER A 409 39.00 14.90 -19.95
N ASP A 410 39.50 14.77 -18.74
CA ASP A 410 40.57 15.58 -18.22
C ASP A 410 41.28 14.84 -17.09
N THR A 411 42.50 15.29 -16.80
CA THR A 411 43.24 14.92 -15.60
C THR A 411 43.49 16.22 -14.88
N GLU A 412 43.04 16.32 -13.63
CA GLU A 412 43.14 17.55 -12.84
C GLU A 412 43.83 17.30 -11.50
N ILE A 413 44.76 18.19 -11.15
CA ILE A 413 45.43 18.21 -9.85
C ILE A 413 45.21 19.60 -9.25
N ILE A 414 44.52 19.64 -8.11
CA ILE A 414 44.19 20.89 -7.40
C ILE A 414 45.14 21.05 -6.21
N ILE A 415 45.85 22.18 -6.18
CA ILE A 415 46.88 22.49 -5.18
C ILE A 415 46.52 23.78 -4.47
N ASP A 416 46.42 23.73 -3.14
CA ASP A 416 46.39 24.96 -2.33
C ASP A 416 47.76 25.64 -2.49
N PRO A 417 47.83 26.91 -2.92
CA PRO A 417 49.08 27.66 -2.96
C PRO A 417 49.89 27.58 -1.65
N LYS A 418 49.24 27.36 -0.50
CA LYS A 418 49.87 27.12 0.81
C LYS A 418 50.72 25.86 0.90
N ASN A 419 50.56 24.90 0.02
CA ASN A 419 51.34 23.67 0.04
C ASN A 419 52.56 23.76 -0.88
N ILE A 420 52.72 24.84 -1.64
CA ILE A 420 53.84 25.04 -2.56
C ILE A 420 55.15 25.18 -1.77
N VAL A 421 56.17 24.42 -2.21
CA VAL A 421 57.54 24.40 -1.68
C VAL A 421 58.48 25.10 -2.68
N PRO A 422 58.66 26.44 -2.59
CA PRO A 422 59.31 27.24 -3.63
C PRO A 422 60.81 26.93 -3.85
N THR A 423 61.43 26.14 -2.97
CA THR A 423 62.80 25.65 -3.11
C THR A 423 62.92 24.45 -4.03
N ALA A 424 61.86 23.66 -4.20
CA ALA A 424 61.88 22.43 -4.97
C ALA A 424 61.63 22.67 -6.47
N GLY A 425 62.13 21.77 -7.32
CA GLY A 425 61.87 21.77 -8.75
C GLY A 425 60.59 21.00 -9.13
N LEU A 426 60.25 21.01 -10.41
CA LEU A 426 59.11 20.29 -10.97
C LEU A 426 59.46 19.66 -12.31
N VAL A 427 59.21 18.36 -12.40
CA VAL A 427 59.21 17.58 -13.64
C VAL A 427 57.78 17.13 -13.89
N ILE A 428 57.27 17.40 -15.10
CA ILE A 428 55.95 16.95 -15.56
C ILE A 428 56.15 16.14 -16.83
N ASN A 429 55.60 14.91 -16.89
CA ASN A 429 55.70 14.02 -18.05
C ASN A 429 57.14 13.91 -18.57
N GLY A 430 58.08 13.60 -17.66
CA GLY A 430 59.52 13.52 -17.93
C GLY A 430 60.24 14.84 -18.29
N THR A 431 59.53 15.98 -18.37
CA THR A 431 60.12 17.28 -18.75
C THR A 431 60.30 18.17 -17.53
N THR A 432 61.51 18.68 -17.30
CA THR A 432 61.74 19.70 -16.27
C THR A 432 61.01 20.99 -16.65
N VAL A 433 59.99 21.32 -15.87
CA VAL A 433 59.18 22.53 -16.00
C VAL A 433 59.76 23.67 -15.18
N LEU A 434 60.36 23.33 -14.03
CA LEU A 434 60.95 24.29 -13.12
C LEU A 434 62.19 23.69 -12.45
N GLU A 435 63.31 24.41 -12.50
CA GLU A 435 64.53 24.04 -11.77
C GLU A 435 64.42 24.40 -10.28
N GLU A 436 65.22 23.76 -9.45
CA GLU A 436 65.25 24.05 -8.00
C GLU A 436 65.64 25.51 -7.70
N GLU A 437 65.10 26.05 -6.62
CA GLU A 437 65.33 27.42 -6.12
C GLU A 437 64.98 28.56 -7.10
N THR A 438 64.36 28.27 -8.25
CA THR A 438 64.07 29.28 -9.30
C THR A 438 62.97 30.26 -8.91
N LEU A 439 61.98 29.82 -8.12
CA LEU A 439 60.89 30.67 -7.62
C LEU A 439 61.24 31.41 -6.32
N LEU A 440 62.44 31.19 -5.79
CA LEU A 440 62.99 32.05 -4.75
C LEU A 440 63.67 33.23 -5.42
N ALA A 441 63.32 34.46 -5.05
CA ALA A 441 64.14 35.60 -5.39
C ALA A 441 65.54 35.42 -4.75
N LEU A 442 66.50 34.90 -5.54
CA LEU A 442 67.87 34.56 -5.12
C LEU A 442 68.60 35.73 -4.45
N ASN A 443 68.15 36.97 -4.70
CA ASN A 443 68.73 38.23 -4.21
C ASN A 443 67.83 39.01 -3.22
N ALA A 444 66.71 38.45 -2.77
CA ALA A 444 65.78 39.12 -1.86
C ALA A 444 66.23 39.08 -0.40
N ASP A 445 66.01 40.18 0.33
CA ASP A 445 66.28 40.24 1.77
C ASP A 445 65.40 39.26 2.57
N ALA A 446 65.80 38.92 3.80
CA ALA A 446 65.11 37.94 4.64
C ALA A 446 63.63 38.29 4.89
N ARG A 447 63.28 39.59 4.84
CA ARG A 447 61.92 40.09 5.03
C ARG A 447 61.06 39.85 3.79
N THR A 448 61.63 39.97 2.61
CA THR A 448 61.01 39.71 1.32
C THR A 448 60.79 38.21 1.11
N LYS A 449 61.79 37.36 1.46
CA LYS A 449 61.61 35.90 1.49
C LYS A 449 60.47 35.50 2.45
N SER A 450 60.43 36.08 3.65
CA SER A 450 59.35 35.81 4.61
C SER A 450 57.98 36.31 4.13
N ALA A 451 57.91 37.42 3.40
CA ALA A 451 56.66 37.97 2.84
C ALA A 451 56.13 37.16 1.63
N GLU A 452 57.01 36.64 0.78
CA GLU A 452 56.65 35.70 -0.30
C GLU A 452 56.15 34.36 0.27
N LEU A 453 56.80 33.85 1.33
CA LEU A 453 56.34 32.68 2.10
C LEU A 453 54.95 32.88 2.74
N ASN A 454 54.56 34.13 3.04
CA ASN A 454 53.30 34.45 3.71
C ASN A 454 52.13 34.75 2.76
N THR A 455 52.37 35.06 1.49
CA THR A 455 51.31 35.48 0.55
C THR A 455 51.04 34.49 -0.58
N ARG A 456 52.03 33.68 -1.01
CA ARG A 456 51.99 32.51 -1.92
C ARG A 456 51.24 32.60 -3.27
N ASP A 457 50.36 33.59 -3.48
CA ASP A 457 49.64 33.84 -4.72
C ASP A 457 50.56 34.23 -5.87
N LYS A 458 51.64 34.98 -5.56
CA LYS A 458 52.64 35.37 -6.57
C LYS A 458 53.42 34.13 -7.04
N THR A 459 53.86 33.29 -6.10
CA THR A 459 54.55 32.03 -6.39
C THR A 459 53.66 31.08 -7.20
N ALA A 460 52.38 30.94 -6.85
CA ALA A 460 51.43 30.13 -7.61
C ALA A 460 51.24 30.65 -9.05
N ARG A 461 51.20 31.97 -9.26
CA ARG A 461 51.14 32.56 -10.61
C ARG A 461 52.41 32.32 -11.43
N GLU A 462 53.58 32.46 -10.82
CA GLU A 462 54.87 32.19 -11.51
C GLU A 462 55.02 30.70 -11.83
N LEU A 463 54.57 29.81 -10.95
CA LEU A 463 54.53 28.37 -11.19
C LEU A 463 53.58 28.02 -12.33
N ARG A 464 52.35 28.56 -12.31
CA ARG A 464 51.38 28.45 -13.41
C ARG A 464 52.00 28.86 -14.74
N ASP A 465 52.68 30.00 -14.77
CA ASP A 465 53.30 30.52 -16.00
C ASP A 465 54.45 29.63 -16.48
N SER A 466 55.21 29.04 -15.55
CA SER A 466 56.28 28.08 -15.86
C SER A 466 55.73 26.79 -16.47
N ILE A 467 54.63 26.26 -15.93
CA ILE A 467 53.90 25.11 -16.49
C ILE A 467 53.39 25.44 -17.90
N ASN A 468 52.70 26.57 -18.05
CA ASN A 468 52.10 26.98 -19.32
C ASN A 468 53.12 27.24 -20.44
N GLN A 469 54.35 27.65 -20.09
CA GLN A 469 55.45 27.79 -21.07
C GLN A 469 55.89 26.44 -21.66
N LYS A 470 55.62 25.32 -20.99
CA LYS A 470 56.00 23.97 -21.41
C LYS A 470 54.83 23.12 -21.90
N THR A 471 53.61 23.65 -21.93
CA THR A 471 52.38 22.91 -22.33
C THR A 471 52.48 22.23 -23.69
N SER A 472 53.15 22.83 -24.68
CA SER A 472 53.31 22.21 -26.01
C SER A 472 54.16 20.92 -26.00
N ILE A 473 54.95 20.71 -24.94
CA ILE A 473 55.82 19.54 -24.75
C ILE A 473 55.17 18.58 -23.76
N THR A 474 54.71 19.09 -22.61
CA THR A 474 54.15 18.26 -21.53
C THR A 474 52.71 17.82 -21.81
N GLY A 475 51.96 18.57 -22.62
CA GLY A 475 50.51 18.44 -22.77
C GLY A 475 49.72 19.02 -21.59
N VAL A 476 50.40 19.56 -20.57
CA VAL A 476 49.81 19.99 -19.31
C VAL A 476 49.76 21.51 -19.23
N GLY A 477 48.58 22.03 -18.90
CA GLY A 477 48.33 23.44 -18.61
C GLY A 477 48.14 23.68 -17.11
N ALA A 478 48.13 24.94 -16.72
CA ALA A 478 47.78 25.35 -15.37
C ALA A 478 47.00 26.67 -15.35
N TYR A 479 46.10 26.81 -14.38
CA TYR A 479 45.37 28.05 -14.11
C TYR A 479 45.10 28.21 -12.62
N ILE A 480 44.61 29.40 -12.22
CA ILE A 480 44.15 29.65 -10.84
C ILE A 480 42.63 29.73 -10.89
N ASN A 481 41.93 28.89 -10.11
CA ASN A 481 40.47 28.90 -10.07
C ASN A 481 39.93 30.10 -9.25
N PRO A 482 38.61 30.38 -9.25
CA PRO A 482 38.04 31.49 -8.49
C PRO A 482 38.33 31.45 -6.98
N ASP A 483 38.55 30.26 -6.41
CA ASP A 483 38.89 30.06 -4.99
C ASP A 483 40.38 30.32 -4.69
N GLY A 484 41.18 30.67 -5.70
CA GLY A 484 42.61 30.92 -5.58
C GLY A 484 43.48 29.67 -5.62
N MET A 485 42.91 28.49 -5.87
CA MET A 485 43.64 27.23 -5.96
C MET A 485 44.38 27.13 -7.29
N LEU A 486 45.60 26.58 -7.26
CA LEU A 486 46.35 26.23 -8.47
C LEU A 486 45.82 24.92 -9.03
N VAL A 487 45.29 24.99 -10.24
CA VAL A 487 44.83 23.82 -10.99
C VAL A 487 45.86 23.50 -12.06
N VAL A 488 46.42 22.30 -12.01
CA VAL A 488 47.29 21.73 -13.04
C VAL A 488 46.49 20.67 -13.78
N ASN A 489 46.34 20.80 -15.10
CA ASN A 489 45.41 19.96 -15.82
C ASN A 489 45.88 19.54 -17.22
N ASN A 490 45.34 18.42 -17.67
CA ASN A 490 45.50 17.90 -19.03
C ASN A 490 44.12 17.65 -19.64
N ARG A 491 43.65 18.58 -20.49
CA ARG A 491 42.29 18.55 -21.11
C ARG A 491 42.08 17.42 -22.13
N THR A 492 43.12 16.66 -22.43
CA THR A 492 43.00 15.47 -23.29
C THR A 492 42.58 14.24 -22.49
N GLY A 493 42.67 14.29 -21.15
CA GLY A 493 42.51 13.13 -20.27
C GLY A 493 43.72 12.19 -20.29
N LYS A 494 44.86 12.63 -20.85
CA LYS A 494 46.12 11.92 -20.66
C LYS A 494 46.64 12.16 -19.26
N ASP A 495 47.20 11.11 -18.68
CA ASP A 495 47.70 11.15 -17.32
C ASP A 495 48.78 12.23 -17.14
N ILE A 496 48.96 12.65 -15.89
CA ILE A 496 49.97 13.63 -15.49
C ILE A 496 50.97 12.94 -14.56
N GLU A 497 52.15 12.67 -15.08
CA GLU A 497 53.28 12.22 -14.28
C GLU A 497 53.92 13.43 -13.59
N ILE A 498 53.92 13.42 -12.26
CA ILE A 498 54.58 14.44 -11.44
C ILE A 498 55.82 13.85 -10.78
N ALA A 499 56.94 14.55 -10.91
CA ALA A 499 58.18 14.24 -10.18
C ALA A 499 58.90 15.52 -9.72
N GLY A 500 59.76 15.36 -8.71
CA GLY A 500 60.73 16.38 -8.31
C GLY A 500 62.00 16.27 -9.15
N VAL A 501 62.81 17.33 -9.19
CA VAL A 501 64.10 17.30 -9.91
C VAL A 501 65.13 16.42 -9.16
N SER A 502 65.31 16.62 -7.85
CA SER A 502 66.22 15.79 -7.03
C SER A 502 65.53 14.88 -6.00
N ALA A 503 64.38 15.29 -5.45
CA ALA A 503 63.63 14.52 -4.47
C ALA A 503 62.13 14.89 -4.45
N SER A 504 61.76 15.89 -3.66
CA SER A 504 60.38 16.38 -3.57
C SER A 504 60.05 17.31 -4.74
N ASN A 505 58.79 17.29 -5.18
CA ASN A 505 58.28 18.26 -6.14
C ASN A 505 57.77 19.53 -5.42
N ILE A 506 57.75 20.64 -6.16
CA ILE A 506 57.25 21.93 -5.69
C ILE A 506 55.78 21.93 -5.23
N LEU A 507 54.96 21.00 -5.72
CA LEU A 507 53.54 20.90 -5.37
C LEU A 507 53.32 20.23 -4.01
N SER A 508 54.36 19.62 -3.43
CA SER A 508 54.30 18.86 -2.17
C SER A 508 53.29 17.71 -2.18
N ILE A 509 53.06 17.12 -3.36
CA ILE A 509 52.22 15.94 -3.55
C ILE A 509 53.06 14.69 -3.81
N THR A 510 52.45 13.51 -3.77
CA THR A 510 53.13 12.26 -4.12
C THR A 510 53.60 12.31 -5.57
N SER A 511 54.88 12.03 -5.81
CA SER A 511 55.39 11.87 -7.16
C SER A 511 54.90 10.54 -7.73
N THR A 512 53.91 10.59 -8.62
CA THR A 512 53.25 9.44 -9.23
C THR A 512 52.61 9.87 -10.55
N ASN A 513 52.01 8.93 -11.26
CA ASN A 513 51.18 9.21 -12.41
C ASN A 513 49.72 9.42 -11.96
N TYR A 514 49.22 10.65 -12.09
CA TYR A 514 47.84 11.01 -11.74
C TYR A 514 46.92 10.66 -12.91
N LYS A 515 45.86 9.92 -12.62
CA LYS A 515 44.95 9.35 -13.62
C LYS A 515 43.88 10.33 -14.03
N GLY A 516 43.51 10.29 -15.31
CA GLY A 516 42.37 11.04 -15.82
C GLY A 516 41.02 10.43 -15.49
N GLU A 517 39.99 11.24 -15.69
CA GLU A 517 38.59 10.89 -15.54
C GLU A 517 37.85 11.12 -16.87
N ILE A 518 36.71 10.46 -17.03
CA ILE A 518 35.78 10.72 -18.14
C ILE A 518 34.44 11.25 -17.61
N GLU A 519 33.87 12.20 -18.34
CA GLU A 519 32.52 12.71 -18.10
C GLU A 519 31.70 12.56 -19.37
N LEU A 520 30.56 11.89 -19.26
CA LEU A 520 29.56 11.80 -20.31
C LEU A 520 28.43 12.78 -19.97
N VAL A 521 28.06 13.62 -20.92
CA VAL A 521 27.01 14.64 -20.76
C VAL A 521 25.96 14.47 -21.84
N ARG A 522 24.69 14.26 -21.43
CA ARG A 522 23.56 14.26 -22.36
C ARG A 522 23.17 15.72 -22.62
N ALA A 523 23.41 16.18 -23.86
CA ALA A 523 23.03 17.53 -24.27
C ALA A 523 21.51 17.66 -24.38
N VAL A 524 20.96 18.86 -24.29
CA VAL A 524 19.54 19.12 -24.55
C VAL A 524 19.33 19.36 -26.02
N ASP A 525 18.55 18.50 -26.68
CA ASP A 525 18.20 18.68 -28.09
C ASP A 525 17.24 19.85 -28.25
N GLN A 526 17.65 20.89 -28.99
CA GLN A 526 16.87 22.13 -29.16
C GLN A 526 16.15 22.17 -30.50
N ILE A 527 16.82 21.71 -31.57
CA ILE A 527 16.34 21.78 -32.94
C ILE A 527 16.59 20.42 -33.60
N ARG A 528 15.60 19.90 -34.32
CA ARG A 528 15.73 18.70 -35.16
C ARG A 528 15.12 18.95 -36.54
N THR A 529 15.88 18.66 -37.59
CA THR A 529 15.48 18.93 -38.98
C THR A 529 15.93 17.81 -39.89
N PHE A 530 15.05 17.34 -40.77
CA PHE A 530 15.39 16.29 -41.73
C PHE A 530 16.06 16.90 -42.98
N PRO A 531 17.02 16.19 -43.60
CA PRO A 531 17.68 16.65 -44.84
C PRO A 531 16.69 17.04 -45.95
N ARG A 532 15.55 16.34 -46.05
CA ARG A 532 14.52 16.59 -47.08
C ARG A 532 13.77 17.91 -46.90
N ASP A 533 13.79 18.46 -45.70
CA ASP A 533 13.06 19.68 -45.34
C ASP A 533 13.97 20.92 -45.39
N MET A 534 15.29 20.72 -45.55
CA MET A 534 16.32 21.76 -45.59
C MET A 534 16.45 22.45 -46.95
N ASP A 535 16.99 23.67 -46.93
CA ASP A 535 17.31 24.47 -48.12
C ASP A 535 18.83 24.71 -48.22
N PHE A 536 19.55 23.82 -48.90
CA PHE A 536 21.01 23.85 -49.04
C PHE A 536 21.58 25.04 -49.83
N GLU A 537 20.72 25.86 -50.46
CA GLU A 537 21.14 27.10 -51.10
C GLU A 537 21.36 28.24 -50.08
N GLU A 538 20.78 28.14 -48.89
CA GLU A 538 20.83 29.18 -47.85
C GLU A 538 22.03 29.00 -46.90
N GLY A 539 22.41 30.07 -46.19
CA GLY A 539 23.48 30.05 -45.19
C GLY A 539 23.02 29.61 -43.80
N LEU A 540 23.91 29.70 -42.79
CA LEU A 540 23.55 29.43 -41.40
C LEU A 540 24.29 30.39 -40.46
N THR A 541 23.52 31.06 -39.60
CA THR A 541 24.05 31.88 -38.50
C THR A 541 23.38 31.46 -37.21
N ILE A 542 24.18 31.04 -36.23
CA ILE A 542 23.74 30.60 -34.90
C ILE A 542 24.39 31.50 -33.85
N ASN A 543 23.62 32.01 -32.88
CA ASN A 543 24.13 32.85 -31.78
C ASN A 543 25.02 34.01 -32.27
N ASN A 544 24.63 34.64 -33.38
CA ASN A 544 25.38 35.71 -34.08
C ASN A 544 26.76 35.27 -34.60
N VAL A 545 26.97 33.98 -34.84
CA VAL A 545 28.16 33.40 -35.47
C VAL A 545 27.79 32.86 -36.84
N ASN A 546 28.38 33.43 -37.89
CA ASN A 546 28.21 32.92 -39.24
C ASN A 546 29.00 31.61 -39.41
N LEU A 547 28.29 30.54 -39.77
CA LEU A 547 28.83 29.20 -40.00
C LEU A 547 29.06 28.91 -41.49
N GLY A 548 28.41 29.65 -42.38
CA GLY A 548 28.49 29.50 -43.82
C GLY A 548 27.49 30.40 -44.53
N GLY A 549 27.89 30.96 -45.67
CA GLY A 549 27.00 31.75 -46.53
C GLY A 549 26.12 30.87 -47.43
N GLU A 550 25.39 31.50 -48.35
CA GLU A 550 24.61 30.79 -49.39
C GLU A 550 25.48 29.79 -50.16
N GLY A 551 24.98 28.57 -50.32
CA GLY A 551 25.66 27.44 -51.00
C GLY A 551 26.88 26.88 -50.25
N ALA A 552 27.10 27.23 -48.99
CA ALA A 552 28.23 26.72 -48.20
C ALA A 552 28.08 25.25 -47.76
N PHE A 553 26.85 24.71 -47.79
CA PHE A 553 26.53 23.39 -47.26
C PHE A 553 26.05 22.45 -48.39
N SER A 554 26.62 21.26 -48.50
CA SER A 554 26.21 20.26 -49.51
C SER A 554 25.29 19.18 -48.97
N ASP A 555 25.35 18.95 -47.67
CA ASP A 555 24.60 17.92 -46.96
C ASP A 555 24.57 18.21 -45.46
N VAL A 556 23.82 17.41 -44.70
CA VAL A 556 23.69 17.56 -43.25
C VAL A 556 25.03 17.42 -42.52
N VAL A 557 25.94 16.59 -43.04
CA VAL A 557 27.25 16.32 -42.42
C VAL A 557 28.10 17.58 -42.45
N THR A 558 28.09 18.34 -43.56
CA THR A 558 28.80 19.62 -43.66
C THR A 558 28.26 20.68 -42.70
N ILE A 559 26.94 20.72 -42.46
CA ILE A 559 26.34 21.63 -41.47
C ILE A 559 26.78 21.25 -40.05
N ARG A 560 26.66 19.96 -39.71
CA ARG A 560 27.07 19.40 -38.42
C ARG A 560 28.53 19.73 -38.10
N ASP A 561 29.42 19.53 -39.08
CA ASP A 561 30.85 19.76 -38.90
C ASP A 561 31.16 21.25 -38.78
N ALA A 562 30.51 22.10 -39.58
CA ALA A 562 30.65 23.56 -39.44
C ALA A 562 30.24 24.07 -38.05
N ILE A 563 29.13 23.55 -37.49
CA ILE A 563 28.69 23.89 -36.12
C ILE A 563 29.78 23.47 -35.13
N ASN A 564 30.17 22.19 -35.14
CA ASN A 564 31.08 21.65 -34.12
C ASN A 564 32.50 22.22 -34.20
N ASP A 565 33.05 22.42 -35.41
CA ASP A 565 34.34 23.08 -35.61
C ASP A 565 34.33 24.51 -35.06
N LYS A 566 33.19 25.21 -35.22
CA LYS A 566 33.05 26.56 -34.70
C LYS A 566 32.87 26.60 -33.19
N SER A 567 32.19 25.61 -32.60
CA SER A 567 32.06 25.46 -31.15
C SER A 567 33.39 25.28 -30.43
N GLU A 568 34.39 24.69 -31.09
CA GLU A 568 35.74 24.55 -30.53
C GLU A 568 36.53 25.88 -30.50
N THR A 569 36.15 26.87 -31.32
CA THR A 569 36.95 28.09 -31.55
C THR A 569 36.25 29.39 -31.15
N ASP A 570 34.91 29.45 -31.14
CA ASP A 570 34.14 30.64 -30.81
C ASP A 570 33.39 30.46 -29.48
N TYR A 571 33.67 31.34 -28.52
CA TYR A 571 33.09 31.27 -27.18
C TYR A 571 31.56 31.35 -27.16
N ARG A 572 30.92 31.92 -28.19
CA ARG A 572 29.45 32.04 -28.30
C ARG A 572 28.76 30.75 -28.71
N LEU A 573 29.51 29.82 -29.29
CA LEU A 573 29.04 28.49 -29.67
C LEU A 573 29.65 27.38 -28.80
N ARG A 574 30.45 27.73 -27.79
CA ARG A 574 31.15 26.76 -26.93
C ARG A 574 30.23 25.67 -26.37
N HIS A 575 28.98 26.01 -26.12
CA HIS A 575 27.95 25.13 -25.54
C HIS A 575 27.01 24.51 -26.57
N VAL A 576 27.20 24.82 -27.86
CA VAL A 576 26.37 24.31 -28.97
C VAL A 576 27.05 23.10 -29.60
N PHE A 577 26.27 22.05 -29.83
CA PHE A 577 26.75 20.81 -30.41
C PHE A 577 25.74 20.28 -31.43
N ALA A 578 26.23 19.69 -32.51
CA ALA A 578 25.39 19.08 -33.53
C ALA A 578 25.78 17.62 -33.81
N TYR A 579 24.77 16.81 -34.08
CA TYR A 579 24.91 15.42 -34.49
C TYR A 579 23.82 15.03 -35.48
N VAL A 580 24.00 13.87 -36.11
CA VAL A 580 22.98 13.25 -36.97
C VAL A 580 22.49 12.03 -36.22
N ASP A 581 21.19 11.95 -35.98
CA ASP A 581 20.57 10.81 -35.32
C ASP A 581 20.39 9.62 -36.28
N ASP A 582 19.91 8.50 -35.76
CA ASP A 582 19.72 7.25 -36.52
C ASP A 582 18.69 7.37 -37.66
N SER A 583 17.79 8.37 -37.57
CA SER A 583 16.83 8.68 -38.63
C SER A 583 17.45 9.47 -39.79
N GLY A 584 18.68 9.96 -39.62
CA GLY A 584 19.38 10.84 -40.55
C GLY A 584 19.04 12.32 -40.39
N ALA A 585 18.34 12.72 -39.32
CA ALA A 585 18.02 14.12 -39.05
C ALA A 585 19.21 14.84 -38.38
N LEU A 586 19.41 16.12 -38.72
CA LEU A 586 20.32 16.98 -37.98
C LEU A 586 19.67 17.39 -36.67
N VAL A 587 20.37 17.13 -35.57
CA VAL A 587 20.00 17.62 -34.24
C VAL A 587 21.04 18.62 -33.77
N ILE A 588 20.57 19.78 -33.30
CA ILE A 588 21.39 20.82 -32.68
C ILE A 588 20.98 20.93 -31.21
N SER A 589 21.96 20.79 -30.33
CA SER A 589 21.78 20.62 -28.89
C SER A 589 22.69 21.55 -28.09
N THR A 590 22.39 21.72 -26.81
CA THR A 590 23.22 22.49 -25.87
C THR A 590 23.62 21.70 -24.63
N ASP A 591 24.87 21.83 -24.19
CA ASP A 591 25.46 21.10 -23.04
C ASP A 591 25.31 21.83 -21.70
N ASN A 592 24.53 22.90 -21.68
CA ASN A 592 24.21 23.70 -20.50
C ASN A 592 22.72 24.12 -20.45
N GLY A 593 21.90 23.64 -21.41
CA GLY A 593 20.49 24.01 -21.52
C GLY A 593 20.23 25.44 -21.99
N GLU A 594 21.24 26.17 -22.46
CA GLU A 594 21.04 27.47 -23.12
C GLU A 594 20.27 27.31 -24.44
N GLY A 595 19.56 28.36 -24.84
CA GLY A 595 18.84 28.37 -26.11
C GLY A 595 19.75 28.69 -27.29
N ILE A 596 19.22 28.46 -28.49
CA ILE A 596 19.90 28.66 -29.76
C ILE A 596 19.15 29.76 -30.54
N ASP A 597 19.86 30.84 -30.88
CA ASP A 597 19.33 31.92 -31.72
C ASP A 597 19.64 31.64 -33.20
N ILE A 598 18.59 31.46 -34.00
CA ILE A 598 18.68 31.26 -35.46
C ILE A 598 18.29 32.55 -36.16
N VAL A 599 19.17 33.05 -37.04
CA VAL A 599 19.01 34.34 -37.69
C VAL A 599 18.71 34.21 -39.17
N GLY A 600 17.72 34.96 -39.64
CA GLY A 600 17.41 35.12 -41.07
C GLY A 600 16.89 33.85 -41.74
N LYS A 601 16.89 33.86 -43.08
CA LYS A 601 16.73 32.63 -43.85
C LYS A 601 17.95 31.75 -43.61
N ASN A 602 17.72 30.45 -43.52
CA ASN A 602 18.74 29.52 -43.08
C ASN A 602 18.56 28.16 -43.72
N VAL A 603 19.66 27.42 -43.82
CA VAL A 603 19.73 26.08 -44.40
C VAL A 603 18.79 25.07 -43.73
N LEU A 604 18.47 25.26 -42.45
CA LEU A 604 17.56 24.39 -41.70
C LEU A 604 16.10 24.57 -42.13
N ASN A 605 15.79 25.61 -42.91
CA ASN A 605 14.46 25.98 -43.37
C ASN A 605 13.44 26.14 -42.22
N ILE A 606 13.92 26.64 -41.08
CA ILE A 606 13.09 26.96 -39.91
C ILE A 606 12.95 28.47 -39.74
N ASN A 607 11.95 28.90 -38.98
CA ASN A 607 11.77 30.31 -38.68
C ASN A 607 12.96 30.86 -37.88
N ALA A 608 13.42 32.06 -38.21
CA ALA A 608 14.37 32.78 -37.37
C ALA A 608 13.73 33.06 -36.01
N ASN A 609 14.28 32.46 -34.95
CA ASN A 609 13.75 32.55 -33.59
C ASN A 609 14.80 32.11 -32.58
N PHE A 610 14.53 32.38 -31.30
CA PHE A 610 15.25 31.80 -30.18
C PHE A 610 14.59 30.48 -29.77
N TYR A 611 15.31 29.38 -29.96
CA TYR A 611 14.86 28.02 -29.64
C TYR A 611 15.41 27.61 -28.28
N LYS A 612 14.51 27.39 -27.31
CA LYS A 612 14.87 26.86 -26.00
C LYS A 612 13.75 25.97 -25.49
N ARG A 613 14.08 24.73 -25.12
CA ARG A 613 13.17 23.84 -24.40
C ARG A 613 13.13 24.17 -22.92
N ASP A 614 11.95 24.03 -22.33
CA ASP A 614 11.81 24.04 -20.87
C ASP A 614 12.31 22.73 -20.26
N PHE A 615 12.28 22.64 -18.93
CA PHE A 615 12.74 21.46 -18.20
C PHE A 615 11.97 20.18 -18.56
N GLU A 616 10.64 20.22 -18.49
CA GLU A 616 9.78 19.05 -18.72
C GLU A 616 9.98 18.52 -20.13
N GLN A 617 10.14 19.43 -21.09
CA GLN A 617 10.52 19.08 -22.45
C GLN A 617 11.91 18.45 -22.47
N ALA A 618 12.91 19.03 -21.81
CA ALA A 618 14.30 18.55 -21.83
C ALA A 618 14.51 17.18 -21.15
N LEU A 619 13.54 16.68 -20.38
CA LEU A 619 13.54 15.30 -19.87
C LEU A 619 13.45 14.25 -20.98
N LEU A 620 12.94 14.64 -22.15
CA LEU A 620 12.78 13.76 -23.30
C LEU A 620 13.63 14.25 -24.47
N SER A 621 14.12 13.32 -25.28
CA SER A 621 14.64 13.59 -26.61
C SER A 621 13.55 14.23 -27.49
N LEU A 622 13.92 14.77 -28.65
CA LEU A 622 12.94 15.27 -29.61
C LEU A 622 12.10 14.15 -30.25
N GLU A 623 12.42 12.88 -29.98
CA GLU A 623 11.65 11.70 -30.39
C GLU A 623 10.73 11.18 -29.27
N GLY A 624 10.77 11.80 -28.08
CA GLY A 624 9.91 11.43 -26.95
C GLY A 624 10.49 10.31 -26.07
N THR A 625 11.71 9.86 -26.32
CA THR A 625 12.44 8.90 -25.46
C THR A 625 13.12 9.62 -24.29
N PRO A 626 13.35 8.98 -23.13
CA PRO A 626 14.07 9.60 -22.02
C PRO A 626 15.45 10.15 -22.43
N ALA A 627 15.72 11.43 -22.13
CA ALA A 627 17.00 12.08 -22.40
C ALA A 627 18.04 11.75 -21.32
N GLU A 628 18.39 10.47 -21.21
CA GLU A 628 19.29 9.94 -20.19
C GLU A 628 20.57 9.33 -20.79
N ILE A 629 21.56 9.10 -19.94
CA ILE A 629 22.72 8.27 -20.21
C ILE A 629 22.52 6.95 -19.47
N ARG A 630 22.56 5.83 -20.18
CA ARG A 630 22.42 4.48 -19.66
C ARG A 630 23.57 3.62 -20.15
N LEU A 631 24.71 3.65 -19.46
CA LEU A 631 25.87 2.79 -19.76
C LEU A 631 25.70 1.46 -19.02
N SER A 632 25.19 0.44 -19.71
CA SER A 632 24.97 -0.89 -19.16
C SER A 632 26.11 -1.86 -19.45
N LEU A 633 26.10 -2.97 -18.72
CA LEU A 633 26.86 -4.15 -19.09
C LEU A 633 26.22 -4.80 -20.33
N GLY A 634 27.03 -5.20 -21.30
CA GLY A 634 26.60 -6.04 -22.41
C GLY A 634 26.63 -7.52 -22.03
N GLU A 635 26.36 -8.42 -22.98
CA GLU A 635 26.28 -9.88 -22.74
C GLU A 635 27.52 -10.48 -22.07
N LYS A 636 28.69 -9.88 -22.29
CA LYS A 636 29.97 -10.33 -21.74
C LYS A 636 30.50 -9.43 -20.63
N GLY A 637 29.78 -8.34 -20.34
CA GLY A 637 30.20 -7.33 -19.38
C GLY A 637 30.05 -7.82 -17.95
N THR A 638 30.99 -7.42 -17.12
CA THR A 638 30.92 -7.58 -15.67
C THR A 638 31.02 -6.21 -14.99
N PRO A 639 30.52 -6.05 -13.75
CA PRO A 639 30.66 -4.79 -13.02
C PRO A 639 32.12 -4.36 -12.85
N PHE A 640 33.05 -5.32 -12.88
CA PHE A 640 34.48 -5.03 -12.87
C PHE A 640 34.97 -4.31 -14.13
N ASP A 641 34.34 -4.56 -15.29
CA ASP A 641 34.69 -3.84 -16.52
C ASP A 641 34.25 -2.36 -16.44
N LEU A 642 33.12 -2.05 -15.79
CA LEU A 642 32.75 -0.66 -15.48
C LEU A 642 33.70 -0.02 -14.48
N GLU A 643 34.18 -0.78 -13.49
CA GLU A 643 35.18 -0.32 -12.53
C GLU A 643 36.51 0.02 -13.20
N LYS A 644 36.93 -0.74 -14.24
CA LYS A 644 38.09 -0.39 -15.09
C LYS A 644 37.89 0.94 -15.85
N MET A 645 36.65 1.32 -16.15
CA MET A 645 36.29 2.64 -16.69
C MET A 645 36.11 3.70 -15.59
N GLY A 646 36.38 3.36 -14.33
CA GLY A 646 36.26 4.24 -13.17
C GLY A 646 34.82 4.43 -12.70
N PHE A 647 33.85 3.63 -13.16
CA PHE A 647 32.46 3.76 -12.75
C PHE A 647 32.06 2.71 -11.71
N GLU A 648 31.28 3.15 -10.72
CA GLU A 648 30.58 2.24 -9.82
C GLU A 648 29.33 1.68 -10.50
N THR A 649 29.14 0.37 -10.40
CA THR A 649 27.97 -0.29 -10.99
C THR A 649 26.79 -0.25 -10.03
N SER A 650 25.61 0.10 -10.52
CA SER A 650 24.38 0.07 -9.74
C SER A 650 23.20 -0.52 -10.50
N MET A 651 22.31 -1.17 -9.76
CA MET A 651 21.00 -1.59 -10.23
C MET A 651 19.98 -0.51 -9.84
N HIS A 652 19.29 0.04 -10.83
CA HIS A 652 18.26 1.05 -10.69
C HIS A 652 16.90 0.43 -11.01
N LEU A 653 15.91 0.66 -10.16
CA LEU A 653 14.52 0.34 -10.40
C LEU A 653 13.71 1.63 -10.18
N SER A 654 13.24 2.26 -11.26
CA SER A 654 12.48 3.50 -11.18
C SER A 654 10.98 3.22 -10.95
N GLY A 655 10.33 4.02 -10.12
CA GLY A 655 8.90 3.85 -9.83
C GLY A 655 8.60 2.74 -8.82
N ALA A 656 7.31 2.53 -8.53
CA ALA A 656 6.86 1.60 -7.51
C ALA A 656 6.91 0.14 -7.97
N ILE A 657 7.47 -0.72 -7.13
CA ILE A 657 7.60 -2.15 -7.36
C ILE A 657 6.24 -2.85 -7.18
N PRO A 658 5.75 -3.61 -8.18
CA PRO A 658 4.39 -4.14 -8.17
C PRO A 658 4.23 -5.48 -7.44
N GLU A 659 5.33 -6.16 -7.12
CA GLU A 659 5.38 -7.41 -6.36
C GLU A 659 6.76 -7.61 -5.73
N ASP A 660 6.89 -8.54 -4.78
CA ASP A 660 8.18 -8.85 -4.17
C ASP A 660 9.23 -9.32 -5.17
N LEU A 661 10.39 -8.67 -5.15
CA LEU A 661 11.56 -9.05 -5.93
C LEU A 661 12.68 -9.58 -5.03
N LEU A 662 13.35 -10.61 -5.49
CA LEU A 662 14.46 -11.28 -4.82
C LEU A 662 15.77 -10.85 -5.47
N LEU A 663 16.63 -10.20 -4.69
CA LEU A 663 17.97 -9.82 -5.11
C LEU A 663 18.97 -10.91 -4.70
N PHE A 664 19.69 -11.44 -5.67
CA PHE A 664 20.77 -12.41 -5.51
C PHE A 664 22.10 -11.79 -5.93
N SER A 665 23.20 -12.33 -5.39
CA SER A 665 24.53 -12.10 -5.93
C SER A 665 25.07 -13.39 -6.55
N GLY A 666 25.83 -13.29 -7.62
CA GLY A 666 26.60 -14.38 -8.21
C GLY A 666 28.09 -14.09 -8.12
N GLY A 667 28.90 -15.12 -7.85
CA GLY A 667 30.37 -15.03 -7.77
C GLY A 667 30.93 -15.38 -6.38
N ASP A 668 32.22 -15.71 -6.31
CA ASP A 668 32.87 -16.23 -5.10
C ASP A 668 33.77 -15.21 -4.38
N ALA A 669 33.72 -13.95 -4.76
CA ALA A 669 34.53 -12.90 -4.15
C ALA A 669 33.78 -12.17 -3.02
N PRO A 670 34.53 -11.58 -2.07
CA PRO A 670 33.96 -10.58 -1.19
C PRO A 670 33.49 -9.35 -1.96
N PHE A 671 32.36 -8.80 -1.55
CA PHE A 671 31.78 -7.59 -2.13
C PHE A 671 31.00 -6.82 -1.07
N SER A 672 30.62 -5.60 -1.39
CA SER A 672 29.77 -4.80 -0.54
C SER A 672 28.66 -4.09 -1.30
N LEU A 673 27.56 -3.83 -0.60
CA LEU A 673 26.37 -3.18 -1.15
C LEU A 673 25.97 -1.96 -0.35
N ALA A 674 25.49 -0.94 -1.06
CA ALA A 674 24.71 0.17 -0.53
C ALA A 674 23.38 0.26 -1.28
N ALA A 675 22.34 0.79 -0.62
CA ALA A 675 21.07 1.03 -1.28
C ALA A 675 20.44 2.36 -0.87
N ASN A 676 19.76 2.98 -1.84
CA ASN A 676 18.88 4.13 -1.66
C ASN A 676 17.51 3.72 -2.18
N TYR A 677 16.44 4.04 -1.44
CA TYR A 677 15.08 3.76 -1.89
C TYR A 677 14.04 4.65 -1.20
N THR A 678 12.90 4.81 -1.86
CA THR A 678 11.70 5.41 -1.28
C THR A 678 10.80 4.30 -0.75
N LYS A 679 10.51 4.32 0.55
CA LYS A 679 9.57 3.38 1.17
C LYS A 679 8.15 3.93 1.09
N ASN A 680 7.30 3.32 0.26
CA ASN A 680 5.86 3.57 0.30
C ASN A 680 5.17 2.37 0.96
N ASN A 681 4.42 2.63 2.03
CA ASN A 681 3.55 1.61 2.61
C ASN A 681 2.28 1.53 1.76
N VAL A 682 2.19 0.50 0.93
CA VAL A 682 1.01 0.23 0.10
C VAL A 682 0.32 -1.04 0.61
N ASP A 683 -1.01 -1.06 0.58
CA ASP A 683 -1.76 -2.29 0.84
C ASP A 683 -1.54 -3.27 -0.31
N THR A 684 -1.02 -4.45 0.01
CA THR A 684 -0.75 -5.50 -0.98
C THR A 684 -2.02 -6.01 -1.65
N VAL A 685 -3.18 -5.95 -0.98
CA VAL A 685 -4.47 -6.26 -1.59
C VAL A 685 -4.80 -5.24 -2.66
N ASP A 686 -4.66 -3.95 -2.37
CA ASP A 686 -4.94 -2.89 -3.35
C ASP A 686 -4.04 -3.00 -4.58
N LEU A 687 -2.74 -3.30 -4.42
CA LEU A 687 -1.82 -3.57 -5.54
C LEU A 687 -2.28 -4.74 -6.41
N LEU A 688 -2.72 -5.84 -5.79
CA LEU A 688 -3.25 -7.00 -6.49
C LEU A 688 -4.58 -6.68 -7.21
N ARG A 689 -5.46 -5.89 -6.60
CA ARG A 689 -6.74 -5.46 -7.20
C ARG A 689 -6.54 -4.55 -8.41
N GLU A 690 -5.48 -3.76 -8.39
CA GLU A 690 -5.06 -2.98 -9.55
C GLU A 690 -4.38 -3.84 -10.63
N SER A 691 -4.04 -5.09 -10.36
CA SER A 691 -3.28 -5.96 -11.27
C SER A 691 -4.12 -7.15 -11.76
N PRO A 692 -5.03 -6.97 -12.73
CA PRO A 692 -5.80 -8.09 -13.26
C PRO A 692 -4.88 -9.11 -13.91
N ILE A 693 -5.13 -10.39 -13.66
CA ILE A 693 -4.34 -11.51 -14.16
C ILE A 693 -5.20 -12.54 -14.89
N THR A 694 -4.58 -13.30 -15.78
CA THR A 694 -5.19 -14.46 -16.45
C THR A 694 -4.37 -15.70 -16.11
N VAL A 695 -5.05 -16.75 -15.64
CA VAL A 695 -4.49 -18.09 -15.53
C VAL A 695 -4.89 -18.89 -16.76
N GLU A 696 -3.93 -19.33 -17.55
CA GLU A 696 -4.13 -20.12 -18.76
C GLU A 696 -3.46 -21.49 -18.60
N PHE A 697 -4.22 -22.57 -18.77
CA PHE A 697 -3.70 -23.92 -18.80
C PHE A 697 -3.12 -24.23 -20.18
N LEU A 698 -1.78 -24.21 -20.28
CA LEU A 698 -1.07 -24.56 -21.51
C LEU A 698 -1.25 -26.05 -21.83
N THR A 699 -1.24 -26.89 -20.80
CA THR A 699 -1.55 -28.32 -20.88
C THR A 699 -2.43 -28.74 -19.70
N ASP A 700 -2.90 -29.99 -19.68
CA ASP A 700 -3.61 -30.56 -18.52
C ASP A 700 -2.75 -30.60 -17.24
N LYS A 701 -1.45 -30.29 -17.34
CA LYS A 701 -0.46 -30.37 -16.25
C LYS A 701 0.41 -29.13 -16.11
N SER A 702 0.18 -28.07 -16.88
CA SER A 702 0.96 -26.84 -16.77
C SER A 702 0.09 -25.64 -17.05
N TYR A 703 0.36 -24.55 -16.34
CA TYR A 703 -0.36 -23.30 -16.49
C TYR A 703 0.62 -22.12 -16.48
N GLN A 704 0.15 -21.02 -17.06
CA GLN A 704 0.81 -19.75 -17.09
C GLN A 704 -0.08 -18.70 -16.43
N ILE A 705 0.53 -17.77 -15.71
CA ILE A 705 -0.13 -16.59 -15.14
C ILE A 705 0.39 -15.38 -15.89
N ARG A 706 -0.52 -14.53 -16.34
CA ARG A 706 -0.21 -13.34 -17.15
C ARG A 706 -0.86 -12.10 -16.56
N ASP A 707 -0.11 -11.02 -16.46
CA ASP A 707 -0.62 -9.69 -16.14
C ASP A 707 -1.37 -9.12 -17.36
N ASN A 708 -2.62 -8.73 -17.18
CA ASN A 708 -3.47 -8.26 -18.28
C ASN A 708 -3.21 -6.81 -18.68
N LYS A 709 -2.56 -6.00 -17.82
CA LYS A 709 -2.24 -4.60 -18.16
C LYS A 709 -1.04 -4.51 -19.10
N THR A 710 0.00 -5.28 -18.76
CA THR A 710 1.32 -5.22 -19.40
C THR A 710 1.57 -6.40 -20.34
N ASN A 711 0.66 -7.40 -20.34
CA ASN A 711 0.82 -8.66 -21.06
C ASN A 711 2.06 -9.48 -20.61
N THR A 712 2.65 -9.15 -19.45
CA THR A 712 3.81 -9.85 -18.87
C THR A 712 3.42 -11.24 -18.37
N ILE A 713 4.27 -12.23 -18.63
CA ILE A 713 4.17 -13.59 -18.06
C ILE A 713 4.74 -13.53 -16.63
N LEU A 714 3.86 -13.68 -15.65
CA LEU A 714 4.21 -13.58 -14.22
C LEU A 714 4.75 -14.91 -13.67
N ALA A 715 4.24 -16.03 -14.17
CA ALA A 715 4.66 -17.36 -13.75
C ALA A 715 4.34 -18.40 -14.82
N GLU A 716 5.15 -19.45 -14.90
CA GLU A 716 4.83 -20.70 -15.58
C GLU A 716 5.16 -21.84 -14.62
N ARG A 717 4.18 -22.71 -14.34
CA ARG A 717 4.32 -23.76 -13.33
C ARG A 717 3.60 -25.05 -13.71
N ASP A 718 4.05 -26.14 -13.12
CA ASP A 718 3.34 -27.43 -13.19
C ASP A 718 2.07 -27.41 -12.31
N TYR A 719 0.96 -27.88 -12.86
CA TYR A 719 -0.28 -28.14 -12.13
C TYR A 719 -0.26 -29.53 -11.48
N LYS A 720 -0.42 -29.57 -10.16
CA LYS A 720 -0.61 -30.82 -9.44
C LYS A 720 -2.08 -30.94 -9.00
N PRO A 721 -2.80 -32.00 -9.43
CA PRO A 721 -4.21 -32.17 -9.04
C PRO A 721 -4.47 -32.23 -7.53
N VAL A 722 -3.44 -32.55 -6.73
CA VAL A 722 -3.53 -32.55 -5.26
C VAL A 722 -3.73 -31.14 -4.69
N ASP A 723 -3.26 -30.11 -5.39
CA ASP A 723 -3.34 -28.71 -4.95
C ASP A 723 -4.75 -28.14 -5.15
N LYS A 724 -5.59 -28.79 -5.98
CA LYS A 724 -6.97 -28.40 -6.30
C LYS A 724 -7.14 -26.95 -6.79
N GLY A 725 -6.06 -26.31 -7.23
CA GLY A 725 -6.09 -24.91 -7.60
C GLY A 725 -4.73 -24.37 -8.00
N VAL A 726 -4.68 -23.06 -8.20
CA VAL A 726 -3.49 -22.28 -8.56
C VAL A 726 -3.29 -21.19 -7.53
N LEU A 727 -2.07 -21.06 -7.00
CA LEU A 727 -1.71 -20.00 -6.06
C LEU A 727 -0.87 -18.94 -6.76
N TYR A 728 -1.17 -17.66 -6.58
CA TYR A 728 -0.31 -16.56 -7.02
C TYR A 728 -0.32 -15.46 -5.96
N GLN A 729 0.85 -15.17 -5.39
CA GLN A 729 0.96 -14.34 -4.20
C GLN A 729 -0.03 -14.83 -3.11
N SER A 730 -0.97 -13.99 -2.67
CA SER A 730 -2.03 -14.35 -1.71
C SER A 730 -3.33 -14.83 -2.36
N LEU A 731 -3.41 -14.91 -3.69
CA LEU A 731 -4.60 -15.32 -4.43
C LEU A 731 -4.60 -16.83 -4.67
N PHE A 732 -5.61 -17.52 -4.15
CA PHE A 732 -5.83 -18.94 -4.43
C PHE A 732 -7.04 -19.14 -5.34
N LEU A 733 -6.79 -19.57 -6.58
CA LEU A 733 -7.78 -19.97 -7.56
C LEU A 733 -8.11 -21.44 -7.38
N SER A 734 -9.18 -21.74 -6.65
CA SER A 734 -9.68 -23.11 -6.50
C SER A 734 -10.45 -23.56 -7.74
N LEU A 735 -10.26 -24.82 -8.14
CA LEU A 735 -10.94 -25.45 -9.27
C LEU A 735 -11.86 -26.58 -8.77
N ASP A 736 -13.08 -26.66 -9.32
CA ASP A 736 -14.04 -27.71 -8.95
C ASP A 736 -13.83 -29.05 -9.70
N GLY A 737 -12.86 -29.09 -10.61
CA GLY A 737 -12.47 -30.28 -11.36
C GLY A 737 -11.09 -30.15 -12.03
N PRO A 738 -10.63 -31.20 -12.72
CA PRO A 738 -9.34 -31.17 -13.41
C PRO A 738 -9.40 -30.27 -14.66
N PRO A 739 -8.44 -29.33 -14.82
CA PRO A 739 -8.38 -28.46 -15.98
C PRO A 739 -7.91 -29.22 -17.23
N LYS A 740 -8.10 -28.61 -18.39
CA LYS A 740 -7.58 -29.05 -19.69
C LYS A 740 -6.76 -27.96 -20.36
N SER A 741 -5.87 -28.38 -21.27
CA SER A 741 -5.22 -27.46 -22.21
C SER A 741 -6.24 -26.53 -22.87
N GLY A 742 -5.98 -25.23 -22.78
CA GLY A 742 -6.84 -24.17 -23.31
C GLY A 742 -7.81 -23.55 -22.32
N ASP A 743 -7.97 -24.08 -21.09
CA ASP A 743 -8.78 -23.43 -20.07
C ASP A 743 -8.16 -22.08 -19.65
N LYS A 744 -8.97 -21.04 -19.54
CA LYS A 744 -8.58 -19.69 -19.13
C LYS A 744 -9.52 -19.15 -18.04
N PHE A 745 -8.91 -18.52 -17.04
CA PHE A 745 -9.60 -17.88 -15.93
C PHE A 745 -9.06 -16.46 -15.77
N PHE A 746 -9.90 -15.46 -15.96
CA PHE A 746 -9.55 -14.06 -15.78
C PHE A 746 -9.90 -13.63 -14.36
N ILE A 747 -8.95 -13.02 -13.65
CA ILE A 747 -9.10 -12.54 -12.28
C ILE A 747 -8.85 -11.03 -12.26
N ASP A 748 -9.79 -10.27 -11.71
CA ASP A 748 -9.66 -8.82 -11.50
C ASP A 748 -10.00 -8.42 -10.06
N GLY A 749 -9.69 -7.17 -9.69
CA GLY A 749 -10.01 -6.57 -8.39
C GLY A 749 -11.48 -6.20 -8.17
N ASN A 750 -12.38 -6.66 -9.05
CA ASN A 750 -13.83 -6.50 -8.95
C ASN A 750 -14.28 -5.04 -8.65
N ASN A 751 -13.58 -4.05 -9.23
CA ASN A 751 -13.75 -2.63 -8.92
C ASN A 751 -15.15 -2.09 -9.27
N ASP A 752 -15.89 -2.79 -10.14
CA ASP A 752 -17.27 -2.46 -10.54
C ASP A 752 -18.34 -3.10 -9.63
N GLY A 753 -17.96 -4.03 -8.76
CA GLY A 753 -18.81 -4.73 -7.81
C GLY A 753 -19.87 -5.67 -8.43
N LEU A 754 -19.74 -6.05 -9.70
CA LEU A 754 -20.75 -6.85 -10.40
C LEU A 754 -20.58 -8.36 -10.12
N GLY A 755 -21.70 -9.03 -9.77
CA GLY A 755 -21.80 -10.50 -9.76
C GLY A 755 -21.37 -11.20 -8.46
N ASN A 756 -21.12 -10.46 -7.37
CA ASN A 756 -20.66 -11.03 -6.11
C ASN A 756 -21.81 -11.31 -5.12
N ASN A 757 -21.89 -12.54 -4.60
CA ASN A 757 -22.83 -12.93 -3.55
C ASN A 757 -22.15 -13.55 -2.31
N VAL A 758 -20.82 -13.44 -2.20
CA VAL A 758 -20.03 -14.10 -1.15
C VAL A 758 -20.48 -13.64 0.23
N ASN A 759 -20.64 -12.34 0.46
CA ASN A 759 -21.14 -11.83 1.75
C ASN A 759 -22.56 -12.33 2.05
N ILE A 760 -23.41 -12.50 1.03
CA ILE A 760 -24.75 -13.08 1.21
C ILE A 760 -24.66 -14.57 1.57
N VAL A 761 -23.71 -15.31 0.99
CA VAL A 761 -23.45 -16.71 1.33
C VAL A 761 -22.88 -16.83 2.74
N GLU A 762 -21.94 -15.98 3.15
CA GLU A 762 -21.39 -15.97 4.51
C GLU A 762 -22.44 -15.60 5.56
N ILE A 763 -23.30 -14.62 5.26
CA ILE A 763 -24.45 -14.29 6.10
C ILE A 763 -25.39 -15.51 6.20
N ALA A 764 -25.60 -16.25 5.12
CA ALA A 764 -26.39 -17.49 5.15
C ALA A 764 -25.70 -18.59 5.98
N GLU A 765 -24.36 -18.67 5.98
CA GLU A 765 -23.60 -19.63 6.76
C GLU A 765 -23.54 -19.32 8.27
N LEU A 766 -23.77 -18.06 8.68
CA LEU A 766 -23.89 -17.71 10.10
C LEU A 766 -24.98 -18.50 10.84
N GLU A 767 -26.02 -18.96 10.13
CA GLU A 767 -27.05 -19.85 10.69
C GLU A 767 -26.44 -21.13 11.28
N LYS A 768 -25.41 -21.67 10.61
CA LYS A 768 -24.77 -22.94 10.97
C LYS A 768 -23.57 -22.76 11.91
N LYS A 769 -23.06 -21.55 12.04
CA LYS A 769 -21.84 -21.25 12.80
C LYS A 769 -22.13 -21.16 14.30
N LYS A 770 -21.28 -21.78 15.11
CA LYS A 770 -21.34 -21.70 16.58
C LYS A 770 -20.74 -20.39 17.06
N ILE A 771 -21.56 -19.34 17.18
CA ILE A 771 -21.11 -17.99 17.54
C ILE A 771 -21.15 -17.72 19.06
N PHE A 772 -21.80 -18.58 19.85
CA PHE A 772 -21.87 -18.44 21.31
C PHE A 772 -20.98 -19.46 22.02
N GLY A 773 -19.79 -19.08 22.47
CA GLY A 773 -18.93 -19.92 23.31
C GLY A 773 -17.84 -20.72 22.58
N GLY A 774 -17.47 -20.35 21.35
CA GLY A 774 -16.35 -20.94 20.60
C GLY A 774 -16.72 -22.26 19.89
N GLU A 775 -15.72 -23.10 19.57
CA GLU A 775 -15.90 -24.35 18.78
C GLU A 775 -16.89 -25.36 19.41
N ASN A 776 -16.97 -25.39 20.74
CA ASN A 776 -17.92 -26.20 21.50
C ASN A 776 -19.20 -25.43 21.87
N GLY A 777 -19.39 -24.25 21.27
CA GLY A 777 -20.49 -23.34 21.53
C GLY A 777 -21.80 -23.71 20.85
N PHE A 778 -22.75 -22.77 20.93
CA PHE A 778 -24.09 -22.88 20.36
C PHE A 778 -24.21 -22.07 19.06
N THR A 779 -24.94 -22.59 18.08
CA THR A 779 -25.44 -21.79 16.96
C THR A 779 -26.51 -20.81 17.46
N LEU A 780 -26.93 -19.87 16.59
CA LEU A 780 -28.02 -18.95 16.91
C LEU A 780 -29.33 -19.70 17.24
N SER A 781 -29.62 -20.78 16.50
CA SER A 781 -30.78 -21.65 16.77
C SER A 781 -30.64 -22.40 18.09
N ASP A 782 -29.50 -23.05 18.34
CA ASP A 782 -29.32 -23.83 19.57
C ASP A 782 -29.42 -22.94 20.82
N LYS A 783 -28.86 -21.72 20.75
CA LYS A 783 -28.90 -20.78 21.86
C LYS A 783 -30.33 -20.30 22.14
N TYR A 784 -31.09 -20.08 21.07
CA TYR A 784 -32.50 -19.74 21.15
C TYR A 784 -33.33 -20.88 21.77
N ASP A 785 -33.09 -22.13 21.37
CA ASP A 785 -33.75 -23.31 21.93
C ASP A 785 -33.48 -23.48 23.43
N VAL A 786 -32.23 -23.24 23.86
CA VAL A 786 -31.86 -23.23 25.28
C VAL A 786 -32.63 -22.13 26.03
N MET A 787 -32.76 -20.93 25.45
CA MET A 787 -33.51 -19.83 26.05
C MET A 787 -34.99 -20.17 26.21
N VAL A 788 -35.63 -20.68 25.16
CA VAL A 788 -37.05 -21.09 25.20
C VAL A 788 -37.27 -22.22 26.20
N THR A 789 -36.37 -23.20 26.24
CA THR A 789 -36.42 -24.31 27.20
C THR A 789 -36.31 -23.82 28.64
N ASN A 790 -35.43 -22.84 28.91
CA ASN A 790 -35.29 -22.25 30.24
C ASN A 790 -36.54 -21.48 30.66
N ILE A 791 -37.14 -20.72 29.74
CA ILE A 791 -38.40 -20.01 29.99
C ILE A 791 -39.52 -21.02 30.26
N GLY A 792 -39.64 -22.08 29.46
CA GLY A 792 -40.63 -23.14 29.66
C GLY A 792 -40.47 -23.85 31.00
N THR A 793 -39.23 -24.17 31.38
CA THR A 793 -38.90 -24.79 32.68
C THR A 793 -39.22 -23.85 33.83
N PHE A 794 -38.91 -22.57 33.70
CA PHE A 794 -39.23 -21.55 34.71
C PHE A 794 -40.74 -21.39 34.87
N ALA A 795 -41.48 -21.30 33.76
CA ALA A 795 -42.95 -21.21 33.78
C ALA A 795 -43.59 -22.44 34.42
N GLN A 796 -43.12 -23.64 34.11
CA GLN A 796 -43.59 -24.88 34.73
C GLN A 796 -43.33 -24.90 36.23
N ARG A 797 -42.12 -24.49 36.67
CA ARG A 797 -41.79 -24.37 38.10
C ARG A 797 -42.68 -23.35 38.78
N ALA A 798 -42.86 -22.18 38.18
CA ALA A 798 -43.74 -21.13 38.70
C ALA A 798 -45.20 -21.61 38.81
N GLY A 799 -45.68 -22.40 37.85
CA GLY A 799 -47.00 -23.04 37.88
C GLY A 799 -47.16 -24.01 39.06
N ILE A 800 -46.20 -24.92 39.24
CA ILE A 800 -46.18 -25.85 40.37
C ILE A 800 -46.11 -25.10 41.72
N THR A 801 -45.27 -24.05 41.79
CA THR A 801 -45.17 -23.21 42.99
C THR A 801 -46.48 -22.47 43.26
N LYS A 802 -47.15 -21.94 42.23
CA LYS A 802 -48.47 -21.34 42.37
C LYS A 802 -49.49 -22.33 42.89
N GLU A 803 -49.55 -23.55 42.33
CA GLU A 803 -50.46 -24.60 42.81
C GLU A 803 -50.22 -24.93 44.29
N ALA A 804 -48.96 -25.12 44.68
CA ALA A 804 -48.59 -25.36 46.07
C ALA A 804 -48.99 -24.19 46.99
N LEU A 805 -48.73 -22.95 46.58
CA LEU A 805 -49.11 -21.75 47.34
C LEU A 805 -50.62 -21.54 47.39
N SER A 806 -51.37 -21.91 46.35
CA SER A 806 -52.84 -21.91 46.36
C SER A 806 -53.39 -22.89 47.39
N VAL A 807 -52.83 -24.11 47.50
CA VAL A 807 -53.24 -25.05 48.55
C VAL A 807 -52.99 -24.47 49.95
N VAL A 808 -51.83 -23.84 50.16
CA VAL A 808 -51.50 -23.17 51.43
C VAL A 808 -52.44 -21.98 51.70
N TYR A 809 -52.78 -21.22 50.67
CA TYR A 809 -53.72 -20.11 50.75
C TYR A 809 -55.12 -20.60 51.15
N ASP A 810 -55.63 -21.66 50.49
CA ASP A 810 -56.93 -22.26 50.78
C ASP A 810 -56.98 -22.84 52.20
N GLU A 811 -55.92 -23.49 52.66
CA GLU A 811 -55.81 -23.98 54.04
C GLU A 811 -55.86 -22.82 55.06
N ASN A 812 -55.20 -21.70 54.76
CA ASN A 812 -55.22 -20.52 55.61
C ASN A 812 -56.58 -19.81 55.60
N ILE A 813 -57.29 -19.77 54.47
CA ILE A 813 -58.69 -19.30 54.41
C ILE A 813 -59.56 -20.19 55.30
N ALA A 814 -59.47 -21.51 55.17
CA ALA A 814 -60.26 -22.43 55.98
C ALA A 814 -59.99 -22.25 57.49
N LYS A 815 -58.72 -22.08 57.88
CA LYS A 815 -58.34 -21.77 59.28
C LYS A 815 -58.88 -20.41 59.74
N ARG A 816 -58.80 -19.38 58.90
CA ARG A 816 -59.38 -18.07 59.19
C ARG A 816 -60.88 -18.17 59.42
N ASP A 817 -61.59 -18.84 58.52
CA ASP A 817 -63.05 -19.00 58.58
C ASP A 817 -63.48 -19.86 59.78
N GLN A 818 -62.65 -20.81 60.22
CA GLN A 818 -62.87 -21.57 61.46
C GLN A 818 -62.79 -20.69 62.73
N VAL A 819 -61.97 -19.63 62.71
CA VAL A 819 -61.81 -18.68 63.84
C VAL A 819 -62.80 -17.52 63.76
N ALA A 820 -63.16 -17.08 62.54
CA ALA A 820 -64.05 -15.95 62.29
C ALA A 820 -65.54 -16.36 62.17
N GLY A 821 -65.85 -17.66 62.08
CA GLY A 821 -67.21 -18.18 61.99
C GLY A 821 -67.92 -18.18 63.35
N VAL A 822 -69.04 -17.44 63.44
CA VAL A 822 -69.96 -17.49 64.58
C VAL A 822 -70.73 -18.82 64.54
N SER A 823 -70.74 -19.59 65.63
CA SER A 823 -71.46 -20.86 65.70
C SER A 823 -72.97 -20.63 65.72
N LEU A 824 -73.67 -21.07 64.67
CA LEU A 824 -75.13 -21.03 64.56
C LEU A 824 -75.83 -21.76 65.72
N ASP A 825 -75.18 -22.76 66.33
CA ASP A 825 -75.69 -23.43 67.53
C ASP A 825 -75.66 -22.51 68.76
N GLN A 826 -74.67 -21.60 68.83
CA GLN A 826 -74.54 -20.61 69.89
C GLN A 826 -75.56 -19.47 69.72
N GLU A 827 -75.71 -18.98 68.49
CA GLU A 827 -76.76 -18.01 68.13
C GLU A 827 -78.16 -18.60 68.34
N ALA A 828 -78.40 -19.87 67.96
CA ALA A 828 -79.68 -20.55 68.17
C ALA A 828 -79.96 -20.83 69.65
N ALA A 829 -78.95 -21.19 70.45
CA ALA A 829 -79.09 -21.35 71.90
C ALA A 829 -79.50 -20.04 72.56
N ASP A 830 -78.87 -18.91 72.17
CA ASP A 830 -79.24 -17.59 72.66
C ASP A 830 -80.64 -17.17 72.16
N LEU A 831 -81.00 -17.49 70.92
CA LEU A 831 -82.33 -17.23 70.35
C LEU A 831 -83.43 -18.02 71.08
N VAL A 832 -83.19 -19.30 71.41
CA VAL A 832 -84.09 -20.10 72.25
C VAL A 832 -84.18 -19.50 73.66
N ARG A 833 -83.07 -19.02 74.23
CA ARG A 833 -83.05 -18.35 75.53
C ARG A 833 -83.91 -17.09 75.54
N TYR A 834 -83.82 -16.27 74.48
CA TYR A 834 -84.66 -15.09 74.31
C TYR A 834 -86.14 -15.44 74.07
N GLN A 835 -86.44 -16.49 73.30
CA GLN A 835 -87.81 -16.95 73.10
C GLN A 835 -88.46 -17.48 74.38
N GLN A 836 -87.73 -18.25 75.19
CA GLN A 836 -88.23 -18.73 76.50
C GLN A 836 -88.50 -17.57 77.46
N ALA A 837 -87.62 -16.56 77.49
CA ALA A 837 -87.82 -15.35 78.29
C ALA A 837 -89.05 -14.55 77.83
N TYR A 838 -89.29 -14.46 76.52
CA TYR A 838 -90.47 -13.79 75.97
C TYR A 838 -91.78 -14.54 76.27
N GLN A 839 -91.79 -15.87 76.11
CA GLN A 839 -92.96 -16.69 76.44
C GLN A 839 -93.29 -16.66 77.94
N ALA A 840 -92.27 -16.68 78.81
CA ALA A 840 -92.47 -16.52 80.25
C ALA A 840 -93.10 -15.16 80.57
N SER A 841 -92.62 -14.08 79.95
CA SER A 841 -93.17 -12.74 80.13
C SER A 841 -94.63 -12.62 79.63
N ALA A 842 -94.95 -13.24 78.49
CA ALA A 842 -96.30 -13.29 77.95
C ALA A 842 -97.27 -14.11 78.84
N LYS A 843 -96.81 -15.22 79.42
CA LYS A 843 -97.61 -16.02 80.37
C LYS A 843 -97.94 -15.24 81.63
N VAL A 844 -96.99 -14.44 82.13
CA VAL A 844 -97.19 -13.52 83.26
C VAL A 844 -98.26 -12.48 82.92
N MET A 845 -98.19 -11.85 81.73
CA MET A 845 -99.23 -10.90 81.27
C MET A 845 -100.61 -11.55 81.13
N GLN A 846 -100.69 -12.75 80.56
CA GLN A 846 -101.97 -13.45 80.37
C GLN A 846 -102.60 -13.85 81.71
N THR A 847 -101.78 -14.29 82.66
CA THR A 847 -102.23 -14.59 84.03
C THR A 847 -102.69 -13.33 84.75
N ALA A 848 -101.98 -12.21 84.58
CA ALA A 848 -102.41 -10.92 85.12
C ALA A 848 -103.75 -10.45 84.50
N SER A 849 -103.95 -10.65 83.19
CA SER A 849 -105.22 -10.32 82.52
C SER A 849 -106.38 -11.19 83.00
N VAL A 850 -106.17 -12.51 83.16
CA VAL A 850 -107.20 -13.43 83.71
C VAL A 850 -107.56 -13.05 85.16
N LEU A 851 -106.58 -12.69 85.98
CA LEU A 851 -106.81 -12.19 87.34
C LEU A 851 -107.58 -10.85 87.32
N PHE A 852 -107.28 -9.96 86.36
CA PHE A 852 -107.94 -8.67 86.23
C PHE A 852 -109.40 -8.81 85.75
N ASP A 853 -109.65 -9.64 84.74
CA ASP A 853 -110.99 -9.92 84.21
C ASP A 853 -111.86 -10.66 85.23
N ALA A 854 -111.29 -11.63 85.98
CA ALA A 854 -112.02 -12.32 87.04
C ALA A 854 -112.46 -11.37 88.18
N ILE A 855 -111.66 -10.33 88.50
CA ILE A 855 -112.01 -9.30 89.48
C ILE A 855 -113.10 -8.36 88.95
N ILE A 856 -113.10 -8.05 87.64
CA ILE A 856 -114.12 -7.18 87.03
C ILE A 856 -115.45 -7.90 86.79
N ALA A 857 -115.46 -9.22 86.57
CA ALA A 857 -116.61 -9.92 85.99
C ALA A 857 -117.77 -10.29 86.93
N ILE A 858 -117.65 -10.37 88.27
CA ILE A 858 -118.77 -10.84 89.13
C ILE A 858 -119.01 -9.91 90.32
N ARG A 859 -119.38 -8.68 89.95
CA ARG A 859 -120.10 -7.71 90.75
C ARG A 859 -121.40 -7.36 90.03
#